data_AF-A0A1Y4TB29-F1
#
_entry.id   AF-A0A1Y4TB29-F1
#
_cell.length_a   1.000
_cell.length_b   1.000
_cell.length_c   1.000
_cell.angle_alpha   90.00
_cell.angle_beta   90.00
_cell.angle_gamma   90.00
#
_symmetry.space_group_name_H-M   'P 1'
#
loop_
_entity.id
_entity.type
_entity.pdbx_description
1 polymer ?
#
loop_
_entity_poly.entity_id
_entity_poly.type
_entity_poly.pdbx_seq_one_letter_code
_entity_poly.pdbx_strand_id
1 'polypeptide(L)'
;MAANLMEIYGSKVFNEHVMKELLPSATYKSLKATLQNGQPLDLELANVVASVMKRWAIDQGATHYTHWFQPLTGITSEKHDGFVSPQKDGTAIMEFSGKELVRGEPDASSFPNGGLRATCEARGYTAWDPSSYAFIKDDVLCIPTAFCSYNGETLDKKTPLLRSMSVLSTQACRILKLFGKDVQHVSVTVGAEQEYFLIRKEDYEARLDLIMTGRTLFGAPPAKGQELEEHYFGSIRPEVLSYMQELDRELWKLGISAKTRHNEVAPCQHELAPIFDTANIAVDHNLLTMEMMKRLADKHGLVCLLHEKPFEGVNGSGKHNNWSLTAPGVNLLDPGDTPKDNLQFLIFFAAVIKAVDEYQDLLRAVVAGPGNDHRLGANEAPPAIISMFVGDELSAILDAIAAKTEYVAPEQAKVDLGVEVLPTFPKDNTDRNRTSPFAFTGNKFEFRMPGSSMNIADANVVLNTAVAKELKGYADELEGAENFDKAVVKLIRRTIRDHKRIIFNGNGYSSEWEAEAERRGLYNLRSTLDALPALLADKNVALFHDMGVLSPTEVRSRYEVMVEHYSKILHIEALTMLEMSRKLFLPAVCQFGGDTARNLTAKQAAFPGLRCKAETKLLQTVSAQADAISDAADELAALVAKADSVDGGSLNRAKIYHEEVRPAMDALRAAVDAAEAVCPRSTWPIPGYSRILFYT
;
A
#
# COMPACT_ATOMS: atom_id res chain seq x y z
N MET A 1 -19.18 -33.17 0.03
CA MET A 1 -19.25 -32.28 1.21
C MET A 1 -18.34 -31.10 0.94
N ALA A 2 -18.78 -29.86 1.17
CA ALA A 2 -17.87 -28.72 1.10
C ALA A 2 -16.78 -28.93 2.17
N ALA A 3 -15.51 -28.81 1.80
CA ALA A 3 -14.39 -28.97 2.73
C ALA A 3 -14.56 -27.98 3.91
N ASN A 4 -14.30 -28.44 5.13
CA ASN A 4 -14.38 -27.62 6.33
C ASN A 4 -13.27 -26.55 6.29
N LEU A 5 -13.50 -25.34 6.85
CA LEU A 5 -12.49 -24.29 6.97
C LEU A 5 -11.18 -24.83 7.58
N MET A 6 -11.30 -25.70 8.59
CA MET A 6 -10.15 -26.33 9.25
C MET A 6 -9.34 -27.24 8.32
N GLU A 7 -9.96 -27.83 7.30
CA GLU A 7 -9.30 -28.73 6.34
C GLU A 7 -8.61 -27.95 5.22
N ILE A 8 -9.17 -26.80 4.81
CA ILE A 8 -8.60 -26.00 3.73
C ILE A 8 -7.54 -25.02 4.22
N TYR A 9 -7.57 -24.62 5.51
CA TYR A 9 -6.66 -23.58 6.00
C TYR A 9 -5.19 -24.00 5.87
N GLY A 10 -4.41 -23.25 5.10
CA GLY A 10 -3.00 -23.52 4.81
C GLY A 10 -2.77 -24.80 3.99
N SER A 11 -3.81 -25.38 3.37
CA SER A 11 -3.68 -26.65 2.63
C SER A 11 -2.77 -26.57 1.41
N LYS A 12 -2.51 -25.37 0.89
CA LYS A 12 -1.60 -25.09 -0.23
C LYS A 12 -0.28 -24.48 0.22
N VAL A 13 0.10 -24.63 1.50
CA VAL A 13 1.33 -24.07 2.06
C VAL A 13 2.19 -25.16 2.68
N PHE A 14 3.49 -25.15 2.37
CA PHE A 14 4.50 -26.03 2.98
C PHE A 14 4.91 -25.51 4.37
N ASN A 15 3.93 -25.44 5.27
CA ASN A 15 4.06 -24.84 6.61
C ASN A 15 4.74 -25.78 7.63
N GLU A 16 4.88 -25.34 8.90
CA GLU A 16 5.45 -26.17 9.96
C GLU A 16 4.79 -27.54 10.14
N HIS A 17 3.47 -27.63 9.95
CA HIS A 17 2.74 -28.88 10.13
C HIS A 17 3.14 -29.89 9.04
N VAL A 18 3.08 -29.46 7.78
CA VAL A 18 3.50 -30.27 6.63
C VAL A 18 4.98 -30.64 6.72
N MET A 19 5.82 -29.68 7.11
CA MET A 19 7.25 -29.93 7.31
C MET A 19 7.53 -30.97 8.41
N LYS A 20 6.81 -30.93 9.53
CA LYS A 20 6.96 -31.93 10.61
C LYS A 20 6.52 -33.33 10.19
N GLU A 21 5.48 -33.41 9.35
CA GLU A 21 4.94 -34.67 8.86
C GLU A 21 5.85 -35.33 7.81
N LEU A 22 6.37 -34.53 6.88
CA LEU A 22 7.07 -35.05 5.70
C LEU A 22 8.60 -35.04 5.81
N LEU A 23 9.20 -34.12 6.58
CA LEU A 23 10.65 -34.09 6.74
C LEU A 23 11.11 -35.07 7.84
N PRO A 24 12.30 -35.69 7.68
CA PRO A 24 12.92 -36.43 8.78
C PRO A 24 13.09 -35.55 10.02
N SER A 25 12.84 -36.11 11.22
CA SER A 25 12.85 -35.34 12.48
C SER A 25 14.14 -34.55 12.71
N ALA A 26 15.30 -35.12 12.37
CA ALA A 26 16.59 -34.45 12.48
C ALA A 26 16.71 -33.26 11.50
N THR A 27 16.26 -33.43 10.26
CA THR A 27 16.24 -32.39 9.22
C THR A 27 15.34 -31.23 9.62
N TYR A 28 14.13 -31.50 10.13
CA TYR A 28 13.21 -30.46 10.60
C TYR A 28 13.82 -29.65 11.77
N LYS A 29 14.41 -30.32 12.77
CA LYS A 29 15.07 -29.65 13.89
C LYS A 29 16.25 -28.79 13.42
N SER A 30 17.05 -29.30 12.48
CA SER A 30 18.17 -28.56 11.89
C SER A 30 17.68 -27.31 11.15
N LEU A 31 16.69 -27.46 10.26
CA LEU A 31 16.07 -26.33 9.55
C LEU A 31 15.52 -25.27 10.51
N LYS A 32 14.81 -25.70 11.56
CA LYS A 32 14.27 -24.78 12.57
C LYS A 32 15.37 -24.05 13.33
N ALA A 33 16.45 -24.75 13.71
CA ALA A 33 17.58 -24.14 14.38
C ALA A 33 18.32 -23.15 13.44
N THR A 34 18.50 -23.49 12.17
CA THR A 34 19.08 -22.61 11.15
C THR A 34 18.25 -21.33 11.00
N LEU A 35 16.93 -21.45 10.96
CA LEU A 35 16.00 -20.32 10.91
C LEU A 35 16.06 -19.44 12.16
N GLN A 36 16.07 -20.05 13.35
CA GLN A 36 16.12 -19.31 14.61
C GLN A 36 17.46 -18.62 14.86
N ASN A 37 18.56 -19.23 14.41
CA ASN A 37 19.93 -18.74 14.62
C ASN A 37 20.49 -17.93 13.45
N GLY A 38 19.69 -17.70 12.39
CA GLY A 38 20.09 -16.96 11.19
C GLY A 38 21.31 -17.54 10.47
N GLN A 39 21.50 -18.86 10.52
CA GLN A 39 22.66 -19.53 9.92
C GLN A 39 22.44 -19.80 8.42
N PRO A 40 23.50 -19.89 7.59
CA PRO A 40 23.38 -20.34 6.21
C PRO A 40 22.81 -21.76 6.13
N LEU A 41 21.96 -22.01 5.13
CA LEU A 41 21.42 -23.34 4.88
C LEU A 41 22.52 -24.24 4.28
N ASP A 42 22.84 -25.33 4.96
CA ASP A 42 23.75 -26.34 4.44
C ASP A 42 23.17 -27.02 3.19
N LEU A 43 24.03 -27.38 2.23
CA LEU A 43 23.60 -27.93 0.94
C LEU A 43 23.00 -29.34 1.10
N GLU A 44 23.49 -30.15 2.05
CA GLU A 44 22.89 -31.46 2.31
C GLU A 44 21.47 -31.30 2.86
N LEU A 45 21.29 -30.39 3.83
CA LEU A 45 19.99 -30.00 4.35
C LEU A 45 19.05 -29.49 3.23
N ALA A 46 19.55 -28.62 2.35
CA ALA A 46 18.81 -28.06 1.23
C ALA A 46 18.32 -29.14 0.25
N ASN A 47 19.16 -30.12 -0.07
CA ASN A 47 18.79 -31.22 -0.98
C ASN A 47 17.66 -32.09 -0.40
N VAL A 48 17.70 -32.37 0.91
CA VAL A 48 16.63 -33.13 1.57
C VAL A 48 15.32 -32.34 1.54
N VAL A 49 15.38 -31.04 1.89
CA VAL A 49 14.19 -30.17 1.86
C VAL A 49 13.62 -30.05 0.45
N ALA A 50 14.46 -29.81 -0.56
CA ALA A 50 14.03 -29.71 -1.96
C ALA A 50 13.33 -30.99 -2.44
N SER A 51 13.89 -32.17 -2.14
CA SER A 51 13.30 -33.45 -2.53
C SER A 51 11.91 -33.65 -1.92
N VAL A 52 11.75 -33.36 -0.62
CA VAL A 52 10.46 -33.50 0.09
C VAL A 52 9.46 -32.44 -0.38
N MET A 53 9.89 -31.19 -0.55
CA MET A 53 9.06 -30.08 -1.03
C MET A 53 8.55 -30.35 -2.44
N LYS A 54 9.40 -30.86 -3.35
CA LYS A 54 8.99 -31.30 -4.69
C LYS A 54 7.94 -32.39 -4.63
N ARG A 55 8.16 -33.43 -3.82
CA ARG A 55 7.19 -34.53 -3.70
C ARG A 55 5.84 -34.03 -3.22
N TRP A 56 5.83 -33.23 -2.16
CA TRP A 56 4.61 -32.58 -1.66
C TRP A 56 3.94 -31.73 -2.74
N ALA A 57 4.71 -30.95 -3.51
CA ALA A 57 4.17 -30.11 -4.57
C ALA A 57 3.52 -30.93 -5.69
N ILE A 58 4.17 -32.01 -6.14
CA ILE A 58 3.64 -32.93 -7.15
C ILE A 58 2.36 -33.62 -6.65
N ASP A 59 2.34 -34.08 -5.40
CA ASP A 59 1.16 -34.69 -4.78
C ASP A 59 -0.04 -33.72 -4.72
N GLN A 60 0.25 -32.41 -4.69
CA GLN A 60 -0.74 -31.32 -4.75
C GLN A 60 -1.11 -30.87 -6.17
N GLY A 61 -0.54 -31.50 -7.20
CA GLY A 61 -0.80 -31.23 -8.61
C GLY A 61 0.24 -30.35 -9.31
N ALA A 62 1.28 -29.89 -8.61
CA ALA A 62 2.24 -28.95 -9.18
C ALA A 62 3.12 -29.58 -10.27
N THR A 63 3.26 -28.87 -11.38
CA THR A 63 4.07 -29.28 -12.55
C THR A 63 5.32 -28.43 -12.72
N HIS A 64 5.30 -27.21 -12.17
CA HIS A 64 6.38 -26.24 -12.26
C HIS A 64 6.77 -25.74 -10.86
N TYR A 65 7.91 -25.09 -10.76
CA TYR A 65 8.30 -24.28 -9.62
C TYR A 65 8.72 -22.88 -10.08
N THR A 66 8.72 -21.93 -9.15
CA THR A 66 9.17 -20.57 -9.41
C THR A 66 9.80 -19.95 -8.17
N HIS A 67 10.84 -19.15 -8.39
CA HIS A 67 11.33 -18.20 -7.41
C HIS A 67 10.41 -16.99 -7.44
N TRP A 68 9.62 -16.83 -6.38
CA TRP A 68 8.65 -15.75 -6.22
C TRP A 68 9.32 -14.59 -5.48
N PHE A 69 9.44 -13.43 -6.10
CA PHE A 69 10.12 -12.27 -5.52
C PHE A 69 9.39 -10.96 -5.81
N GLN A 70 9.84 -9.89 -5.14
CA GLN A 70 9.21 -8.58 -5.12
C GLN A 70 10.20 -7.51 -5.62
N PRO A 71 10.35 -7.35 -6.94
CA PRO A 71 11.24 -6.34 -7.50
C PRO A 71 10.77 -4.91 -7.20
N LEU A 72 11.59 -3.92 -7.57
CA LEU A 72 11.29 -2.49 -7.37
C LEU A 72 10.06 -1.97 -8.14
N THR A 73 9.42 -2.80 -8.97
CA THR A 73 8.14 -2.47 -9.63
C THR A 73 6.97 -2.36 -8.65
N GLY A 74 7.09 -2.92 -7.45
CA GLY A 74 6.03 -2.91 -6.42
C GLY A 74 5.01 -4.05 -6.53
N ILE A 75 5.09 -4.88 -7.58
CA ILE A 75 4.32 -6.12 -7.74
C ILE A 75 5.24 -7.34 -7.64
N THR A 76 4.65 -8.53 -7.57
CA THR A 76 5.39 -9.80 -7.55
C THR A 76 5.84 -10.18 -8.96
N SER A 77 6.88 -11.01 -9.05
CA SER A 77 7.37 -11.55 -10.31
C SER A 77 7.75 -13.02 -10.18
N GLU A 78 7.53 -13.75 -11.26
CA GLU A 78 7.67 -15.20 -11.33
C GLU A 78 8.23 -15.61 -12.68
N LYS A 79 9.05 -16.67 -12.66
CA LYS A 79 9.48 -17.43 -13.84
C LYS A 79 9.19 -18.90 -13.59
N HIS A 80 8.36 -19.52 -14.41
CA HIS A 80 7.94 -20.91 -14.20
C HIS A 80 8.91 -21.86 -14.89
N ASP A 81 9.62 -22.66 -14.09
CA ASP A 81 10.52 -23.71 -14.55
C ASP A 81 9.85 -25.07 -14.28
N GLY A 82 9.78 -25.92 -15.30
CA GLY A 82 9.18 -27.25 -15.17
C GLY A 82 10.09 -28.19 -14.38
N PHE A 83 9.52 -29.07 -13.56
CA PHE A 83 10.32 -30.12 -12.90
C PHE A 83 10.87 -31.17 -13.87
N VAL A 84 10.41 -31.17 -15.12
CA VAL A 84 10.70 -32.22 -16.10
C VAL A 84 12.17 -32.19 -16.56
N SER A 85 12.85 -33.32 -16.40
CA SER A 85 14.21 -33.56 -16.84
C SER A 85 14.22 -34.77 -17.79
N PRO A 86 14.40 -34.55 -19.11
CA PRO A 86 14.32 -35.63 -20.11
C PRO A 86 15.50 -36.59 -19.99
N GLN A 87 15.22 -37.88 -20.11
CA GLN A 87 16.20 -38.95 -20.07
C GLN A 87 16.57 -39.43 -21.48
N LYS A 88 17.77 -40.01 -21.63
CA LYS A 88 18.28 -40.49 -22.92
C LYS A 88 17.47 -41.64 -23.52
N ASP A 89 16.66 -42.32 -22.71
CA ASP A 89 15.80 -43.44 -23.12
C ASP A 89 14.43 -42.99 -23.64
N GLY A 90 14.18 -41.68 -23.74
CA GLY A 90 12.90 -41.11 -24.18
C GLY A 90 11.85 -40.99 -23.08
N THR A 91 12.19 -41.32 -21.83
CA THR A 91 11.36 -41.05 -20.65
C THR A 91 11.74 -39.69 -20.02
N ALA A 92 11.00 -39.26 -19.00
CA ALA A 92 11.34 -38.07 -18.23
C ALA A 92 11.19 -38.35 -16.74
N ILE A 93 12.03 -37.71 -15.93
CA ILE A 93 11.93 -37.71 -14.47
C ILE A 93 11.65 -36.29 -13.99
N MET A 94 11.12 -36.18 -12.77
CA MET A 94 10.91 -34.88 -12.13
C MET A 94 12.08 -34.60 -11.20
N GLU A 95 12.88 -33.59 -11.50
CA GLU A 95 14.05 -33.16 -10.72
C GLU A 95 13.81 -31.80 -10.07
N PHE A 96 14.31 -31.65 -8.84
CA PHE A 96 14.38 -30.39 -8.12
C PHE A 96 15.47 -30.54 -7.06
N SER A 97 16.58 -29.82 -7.24
CA SER A 97 17.78 -29.91 -6.43
C SER A 97 17.82 -28.84 -5.35
N GLY A 98 18.61 -29.07 -4.29
CA GLY A 98 18.87 -28.05 -3.27
C GLY A 98 19.55 -26.80 -3.83
N LYS A 99 20.29 -26.92 -4.95
CA LYS A 99 20.87 -25.76 -5.65
C LYS A 99 19.79 -24.88 -6.26
N GLU A 100 18.79 -25.48 -6.92
CA GLU A 100 17.66 -24.77 -7.50
C GLU A 100 16.72 -24.20 -6.44
N LEU A 101 16.61 -24.85 -5.28
CA LEU A 101 15.87 -24.32 -4.14
C LEU A 101 16.55 -23.08 -3.56
N VAL A 102 17.85 -23.15 -3.28
CA VAL A 102 18.56 -22.08 -2.57
C VAL A 102 18.79 -20.86 -3.47
N ARG A 103 19.01 -21.07 -4.78
CA ARG A 103 19.36 -19.99 -5.70
C ARG A 103 18.74 -20.16 -7.08
N GLY A 104 18.11 -19.10 -7.58
CA GLY A 104 17.73 -18.94 -8.99
C GLY A 104 18.55 -17.86 -9.71
N GLU A 105 18.50 -17.86 -11.04
CA GLU A 105 19.17 -16.87 -11.90
C GLU A 105 18.15 -16.24 -12.85
N PRO A 106 17.47 -15.15 -12.45
CA PRO A 106 16.63 -14.33 -13.34
C PRO A 106 17.43 -13.23 -14.06
N ASP A 107 16.83 -12.66 -15.10
CA ASP A 107 17.32 -11.44 -15.74
C ASP A 107 16.95 -10.20 -14.91
N ALA A 108 17.97 -9.50 -14.41
CA ALA A 108 17.87 -8.28 -13.64
C ALA A 108 17.83 -6.99 -14.48
N SER A 109 18.20 -7.04 -15.75
CA SER A 109 18.25 -5.83 -16.60
C SER A 109 16.87 -5.29 -16.94
N SER A 110 15.88 -6.19 -17.02
CA SER A 110 14.49 -5.87 -17.36
C SER A 110 13.69 -5.26 -16.20
N PHE A 111 14.20 -5.34 -14.96
CA PHE A 111 13.57 -4.74 -13.79
C PHE A 111 14.11 -3.32 -13.52
N PRO A 112 13.29 -2.41 -12.95
CA PRO A 112 13.76 -1.10 -12.54
C PRO A 112 14.92 -1.24 -11.55
N ASN A 113 16.05 -0.64 -11.90
CA ASN A 113 17.30 -0.75 -11.13
C ASN A 113 17.98 0.61 -10.88
N GLY A 114 17.37 1.72 -11.35
CA GLY A 114 17.84 3.07 -11.06
C GLY A 114 19.27 3.36 -11.54
N GLY A 115 19.72 2.69 -12.61
CA GLY A 115 21.06 2.86 -13.16
C GLY A 115 22.15 2.02 -12.47
N LEU A 116 21.79 1.12 -11.55
CA LEU A 116 22.73 0.16 -10.95
C LEU A 116 23.27 -0.86 -11.95
N ARG A 117 22.63 -0.99 -13.12
CA ARG A 117 23.00 -1.95 -14.15
C ARG A 117 23.02 -1.29 -15.52
N ALA A 118 24.07 -1.58 -16.28
CA ALA A 118 24.08 -1.25 -17.70
C ALA A 118 23.06 -2.13 -18.45
N THR A 119 22.46 -1.62 -19.52
CA THR A 119 21.49 -2.36 -20.34
C THR A 119 22.05 -3.64 -20.96
N CYS A 120 23.37 -3.78 -21.06
CA CYS A 120 24.04 -5.00 -21.53
C CYS A 120 24.32 -6.03 -20.43
N GLU A 121 24.08 -5.71 -19.15
CA GLU A 121 24.36 -6.59 -18.01
C GLU A 121 23.06 -7.17 -17.44
N ALA A 122 22.76 -8.44 -17.76
CA ALA A 122 21.47 -9.08 -17.46
C ALA A 122 21.44 -9.94 -16.18
N ARG A 123 22.56 -10.50 -15.71
CA ARG A 123 22.54 -11.49 -14.60
C ARG A 123 22.09 -10.92 -13.24
N GLY A 124 21.05 -11.48 -12.64
CA GLY A 124 20.69 -11.29 -11.23
C GLY A 124 20.66 -12.62 -10.47
N TYR A 125 20.49 -12.55 -9.15
CA TYR A 125 20.37 -13.74 -8.31
C TYR A 125 19.12 -13.64 -7.42
N THR A 126 18.43 -14.77 -7.29
CA THR A 126 17.40 -14.96 -6.26
C THR A 126 17.93 -15.90 -5.19
N ALA A 127 17.59 -15.64 -3.93
CA ALA A 127 17.94 -16.48 -2.80
C ALA A 127 16.68 -16.81 -2.00
N TRP A 128 16.46 -18.07 -1.67
CA TRP A 128 15.29 -18.49 -0.89
C TRP A 128 15.26 -17.80 0.48
N ASP A 129 14.13 -17.22 0.84
CA ASP A 129 13.81 -16.78 2.20
C ASP A 129 13.05 -17.90 2.93
N PRO A 130 13.73 -18.68 3.79
CA PRO A 130 13.09 -19.77 4.51
C PRO A 130 12.18 -19.29 5.66
N SER A 131 12.18 -17.99 5.98
CA SER A 131 11.25 -17.42 6.98
C SER A 131 9.83 -17.21 6.45
N SER A 132 9.64 -17.29 5.13
CA SER A 132 8.34 -17.31 4.47
C SER A 132 8.11 -18.68 3.83
N TYR A 133 6.96 -19.28 4.06
CA TYR A 133 6.70 -20.65 3.60
C TYR A 133 6.48 -20.70 2.09
N ALA A 134 7.03 -21.74 1.45
CA ALA A 134 6.69 -22.06 0.08
C ALA A 134 5.19 -22.44 -0.02
N PHE A 135 4.56 -22.04 -1.11
CA PHE A 135 3.13 -22.27 -1.33
C PHE A 135 2.88 -22.71 -2.76
N ILE A 136 1.68 -23.24 -3.03
CA ILE A 136 1.27 -23.66 -4.36
C ILE A 136 0.17 -22.73 -4.85
N LYS A 137 0.41 -22.14 -6.02
CA LYS A 137 -0.53 -21.32 -6.75
C LYS A 137 -0.51 -21.78 -8.20
N ASP A 138 -1.68 -22.05 -8.79
CA ASP A 138 -1.80 -22.44 -10.21
C ASP A 138 -0.97 -23.64 -10.63
N ASP A 139 -0.95 -24.67 -9.78
CA ASP A 139 -0.15 -25.88 -10.03
C ASP A 139 1.36 -25.57 -10.20
N VAL A 140 1.81 -24.48 -9.58
CA VAL A 140 3.21 -24.05 -9.52
C VAL A 140 3.63 -23.94 -8.06
N LEU A 141 4.77 -24.53 -7.72
CA LEU A 141 5.42 -24.34 -6.42
C LEU A 141 6.12 -22.97 -6.38
N CYS A 142 5.57 -22.03 -5.62
CA CYS A 142 6.13 -20.70 -5.41
C CYS A 142 7.04 -20.68 -4.18
N ILE A 143 8.30 -20.28 -4.39
CA ILE A 143 9.34 -20.22 -3.36
C ILE A 143 9.64 -18.75 -3.08
N PRO A 144 9.27 -18.21 -1.90
CA PRO A 144 9.53 -16.81 -1.56
C PRO A 144 11.04 -16.50 -1.52
N THR A 145 11.49 -15.49 -2.27
CA THR A 145 12.92 -15.22 -2.46
C THR A 145 13.26 -13.75 -2.35
N ALA A 146 14.49 -13.50 -1.89
CA ALA A 146 15.18 -12.22 -1.98
C ALA A 146 15.82 -12.09 -3.37
N PHE A 147 15.86 -10.89 -3.93
CA PHE A 147 16.41 -10.63 -5.27
C PHE A 147 17.48 -9.53 -5.26
N CYS A 148 18.66 -9.85 -5.81
CA CYS A 148 19.82 -8.97 -5.85
C CYS A 148 20.52 -8.95 -7.21
N SER A 149 21.30 -7.90 -7.43
CA SER A 149 22.15 -7.73 -8.60
C SER A 149 23.32 -8.73 -8.60
N TYR A 150 24.08 -8.74 -9.69
CA TYR A 150 25.33 -9.51 -9.79
C TYR A 150 26.38 -9.10 -8.73
N ASN A 151 26.46 -7.81 -8.38
CA ASN A 151 27.43 -7.30 -7.40
C ASN A 151 26.88 -7.35 -5.96
N GLY A 152 25.64 -7.81 -5.77
CA GLY A 152 25.01 -7.98 -4.47
C GLY A 152 24.18 -6.78 -3.99
N GLU A 153 23.97 -5.74 -4.81
CA GLU A 153 23.03 -4.68 -4.48
C GLU A 153 21.58 -5.20 -4.48
N THR A 154 20.76 -4.70 -3.57
CA THR A 154 19.35 -5.11 -3.43
C THR A 154 18.50 -4.51 -4.53
N LEU A 155 17.84 -5.37 -5.31
CA LEU A 155 16.92 -4.99 -6.39
C LEU A 155 15.47 -5.35 -6.06
N ASP A 156 15.19 -5.62 -4.78
CA ASP A 156 13.91 -6.06 -4.27
C ASP A 156 13.44 -5.21 -3.09
N LYS A 157 12.20 -5.44 -2.65
CA LYS A 157 11.66 -4.84 -1.43
C LYS A 157 11.82 -5.73 -0.20
N LYS A 158 12.07 -7.03 -0.40
CA LYS A 158 12.13 -8.02 0.68
C LYS A 158 13.45 -7.99 1.45
N THR A 159 14.59 -7.87 0.77
CA THR A 159 15.90 -7.83 1.45
C THR A 159 16.03 -6.66 2.43
N PRO A 160 15.68 -5.41 2.07
CA PRO A 160 15.72 -4.29 3.03
C PRO A 160 14.75 -4.49 4.20
N LEU A 161 13.58 -5.11 3.96
CA LEU A 161 12.62 -5.41 5.00
C LEU A 161 13.21 -6.38 6.04
N LEU A 162 13.78 -7.50 5.60
CA LEU A 162 14.42 -8.48 6.48
C LEU A 162 15.59 -7.87 7.27
N ARG A 163 16.42 -7.04 6.63
CA ARG A 163 17.50 -6.30 7.30
C ARG A 163 16.94 -5.36 8.38
N SER A 164 15.91 -4.59 8.06
CA SER A 164 15.28 -3.65 9.01
C SER A 164 14.68 -4.37 10.23
N MET A 165 14.04 -5.53 10.03
CA MET A 165 13.47 -6.36 11.10
C MET A 165 14.56 -6.91 12.03
N SER A 166 15.66 -7.41 11.45
CA SER A 166 16.79 -7.94 12.22
C SER A 166 17.45 -6.88 13.09
N VAL A 167 17.68 -5.70 12.51
CA VAL A 167 18.33 -4.58 13.21
C VAL A 167 17.42 -4.04 14.32
N LEU A 168 16.12 -3.90 14.07
CA LEU A 168 15.14 -3.52 15.09
C LEU A 168 15.07 -4.53 16.23
N SER A 169 15.00 -5.84 15.92
CA SER A 169 15.03 -6.89 16.93
C SER A 169 16.29 -6.80 17.80
N THR A 170 17.45 -6.58 17.19
CA THR A 170 18.73 -6.50 17.92
C THR A 170 18.70 -5.36 18.93
N GLN A 171 18.26 -4.17 18.53
CA GLN A 171 18.23 -3.00 19.43
C GLN A 171 17.10 -3.11 20.47
N ALA A 172 15.95 -3.68 20.10
CA ALA A 172 14.87 -3.94 21.06
C ALA A 172 15.29 -4.95 22.14
N CYS A 173 15.99 -6.03 21.78
CA CYS A 173 16.52 -7.00 22.74
C CYS A 173 17.53 -6.35 23.70
N ARG A 174 18.39 -5.44 23.23
CA ARG A 174 19.31 -4.67 24.11
C ARG A 174 18.55 -3.88 25.17
N ILE A 175 17.49 -3.17 24.77
CA ILE A 175 16.64 -2.43 25.72
C ILE A 175 15.96 -3.38 26.71
N LEU A 176 15.36 -4.47 26.24
CA LEU A 176 14.68 -5.46 27.10
C LEU A 176 15.63 -6.08 28.13
N LYS A 177 16.89 -6.30 27.75
CA LYS A 177 17.92 -6.80 28.66
C LYS A 177 18.17 -5.85 29.84
N LEU A 178 18.06 -4.55 29.63
CA LEU A 178 18.18 -3.55 30.70
C LEU A 178 17.01 -3.62 31.69
N PHE A 179 15.83 -4.04 31.25
CA PHE A 179 14.68 -4.36 32.11
C PHE A 179 14.75 -5.78 32.73
N GLY A 180 15.89 -6.47 32.59
CA GLY A 180 16.09 -7.82 33.13
C GLY A 180 15.41 -8.94 32.33
N LYS A 181 14.97 -8.67 31.10
CA LYS A 181 14.34 -9.67 30.21
C LYS A 181 15.34 -10.15 29.18
N ASP A 182 15.74 -11.42 29.29
CA ASP A 182 16.61 -12.06 28.30
C ASP A 182 15.77 -12.65 27.17
N VAL A 183 15.61 -11.89 26.09
CA VAL A 183 14.79 -12.25 24.93
C VAL A 183 15.71 -12.43 23.71
N GLN A 184 15.56 -13.56 23.03
CA GLN A 184 16.37 -13.89 21.84
C GLN A 184 15.98 -13.07 20.61
N HIS A 185 14.69 -12.76 20.45
CA HIS A 185 14.17 -12.06 19.28
C HIS A 185 12.91 -11.26 19.61
N VAL A 186 12.75 -10.09 18.97
CA VAL A 186 11.52 -9.28 18.99
C VAL A 186 10.99 -9.22 17.57
N SER A 187 9.74 -9.64 17.39
CA SER A 187 9.09 -9.67 16.09
C SER A 187 8.30 -8.39 15.84
N VAL A 188 8.45 -7.85 14.63
CA VAL A 188 7.57 -6.81 14.11
C VAL A 188 6.33 -7.48 13.53
N THR A 189 5.15 -7.01 13.91
CA THR A 189 3.88 -7.52 13.39
C THR A 189 3.15 -6.46 12.59
N VAL A 190 2.52 -6.87 11.48
CA VAL A 190 1.76 -5.98 10.59
C VAL A 190 0.39 -6.59 10.27
N GLY A 191 -0.66 -5.79 10.41
CA GLY A 191 -1.99 -6.07 9.86
C GLY A 191 -2.33 -5.06 8.75
N ALA A 192 -2.48 -5.54 7.52
CA ALA A 192 -2.75 -4.69 6.36
C ALA A 192 -4.25 -4.68 6.02
N GLU A 193 -4.93 -3.57 6.26
CA GLU A 193 -6.32 -3.36 5.82
C GLU A 193 -6.30 -2.97 4.35
N GLN A 194 -6.96 -3.74 3.48
CA GLN A 194 -6.91 -3.57 2.03
C GLN A 194 -8.24 -3.06 1.51
N GLU A 195 -8.29 -1.80 1.11
CA GLU A 195 -9.43 -1.22 0.40
C GLU A 195 -9.30 -1.43 -1.12
N TYR A 196 -10.44 -1.55 -1.81
CA TYR A 196 -10.54 -1.78 -3.25
C TYR A 196 -11.93 -1.46 -3.79
N PHE A 197 -12.05 -1.28 -5.11
CA PHE A 197 -13.34 -1.14 -5.80
C PHE A 197 -13.68 -2.38 -6.63
N LEU A 198 -14.95 -2.75 -6.69
CA LEU A 198 -15.48 -3.78 -7.59
C LEU A 198 -16.51 -3.20 -8.56
N ILE A 199 -16.21 -3.26 -9.85
CA ILE A 199 -17.12 -2.82 -10.91
C ILE A 199 -17.45 -3.96 -11.86
N ARG A 200 -18.57 -3.86 -12.58
CA ARG A 200 -18.94 -4.84 -13.60
C ARG A 200 -17.90 -4.86 -14.72
N LYS A 201 -17.52 -6.06 -15.14
CA LYS A 201 -16.52 -6.28 -16.20
C LYS A 201 -16.90 -5.56 -17.50
N GLU A 202 -18.17 -5.61 -17.90
CA GLU A 202 -18.67 -4.93 -19.11
C GLU A 202 -18.44 -3.41 -19.05
N ASP A 203 -18.63 -2.80 -17.88
CA ASP A 203 -18.44 -1.37 -17.72
C ASP A 203 -16.95 -0.99 -17.69
N TYR A 204 -16.08 -1.87 -17.19
CA TYR A 204 -14.62 -1.74 -17.26
C TYR A 204 -14.11 -1.86 -18.70
N GLU A 205 -14.56 -2.88 -19.43
CA GLU A 205 -14.15 -3.14 -20.83
C GLU A 205 -14.56 -2.00 -21.78
N ALA A 206 -15.62 -1.26 -21.44
CA ALA A 206 -16.06 -0.09 -22.18
C ALA A 206 -15.28 1.20 -21.86
N ARG A 207 -14.27 1.15 -20.97
CA ARG A 207 -13.50 2.31 -20.47
C ARG A 207 -12.00 2.11 -20.67
N LEU A 208 -11.48 2.64 -21.78
CA LEU A 208 -10.06 2.56 -22.13
C LEU A 208 -9.15 3.15 -21.04
N ASP A 209 -9.56 4.25 -20.42
CA ASP A 209 -8.85 4.88 -19.30
C ASP A 209 -8.69 3.92 -18.12
N LEU A 210 -9.75 3.23 -17.71
CA LEU A 210 -9.66 2.23 -16.63
C LEU A 210 -8.73 1.08 -16.98
N ILE A 211 -8.73 0.62 -18.23
CA ILE A 211 -7.87 -0.48 -18.70
C ILE A 211 -6.39 -0.07 -18.70
N MET A 212 -6.09 1.12 -19.21
CA MET A 212 -4.70 1.58 -19.40
C MET A 212 -4.09 2.16 -18.13
N THR A 213 -4.90 2.75 -17.25
CA THR A 213 -4.41 3.57 -16.12
C THR A 213 -4.90 3.08 -14.77
N GLY A 214 -5.89 2.19 -14.71
CA GLY A 214 -6.48 1.72 -13.46
C GLY A 214 -7.41 2.73 -12.77
N ARG A 215 -7.61 3.90 -13.37
CA ARG A 215 -8.53 4.96 -12.92
C ARG A 215 -9.26 5.57 -14.10
N THR A 216 -10.30 6.34 -13.79
CA THR A 216 -10.96 7.15 -14.81
C THR A 216 -10.19 8.46 -14.99
N LEU A 217 -9.95 8.84 -16.24
CA LEU A 217 -9.38 10.14 -16.61
C LEU A 217 -10.46 11.16 -16.94
N PHE A 218 -11.66 10.68 -17.26
CA PHE A 218 -12.86 11.47 -17.53
C PHE A 218 -14.07 10.90 -16.79
N GLY A 219 -15.03 11.76 -16.51
CA GLY A 219 -16.32 11.37 -15.97
C GLY A 219 -16.97 12.49 -15.17
N ALA A 220 -18.11 12.94 -15.65
CA ALA A 220 -18.96 13.89 -14.94
C ALA A 220 -19.51 13.29 -13.63
N PRO A 221 -19.62 14.10 -12.57
CA PRO A 221 -20.14 13.64 -11.29
C PRO A 221 -21.60 13.18 -11.43
N PRO A 222 -21.98 12.03 -10.83
CA PRO A 222 -23.36 11.55 -10.84
C PRO A 222 -24.24 12.43 -9.94
N ALA A 223 -25.56 12.39 -10.15
CA ALA A 223 -26.52 13.11 -9.31
C ALA A 223 -26.58 12.60 -7.85
N LYS A 224 -26.17 11.34 -7.63
CA LYS A 224 -25.97 10.71 -6.33
C LYS A 224 -24.54 10.19 -6.31
N GLY A 225 -23.74 10.63 -5.35
CA GLY A 225 -22.40 10.13 -5.07
C GLY A 225 -22.40 9.34 -3.76
N GLN A 226 -21.79 9.91 -2.72
CA GLN A 226 -21.66 9.27 -1.40
C GLN A 226 -22.27 10.09 -0.26
N GLU A 227 -23.07 11.11 -0.59
CA GLU A 227 -23.58 12.12 0.34
C GLU A 227 -24.51 11.56 1.43
N LEU A 228 -25.04 10.34 1.24
CA LEU A 228 -25.91 9.67 2.18
C LEU A 228 -25.18 8.69 3.11
N GLU A 229 -23.89 8.42 2.88
CA GLU A 229 -23.07 7.47 3.68
C GLU A 229 -23.70 6.07 3.86
N GLU A 230 -24.66 5.71 3.00
CA GLU A 230 -25.50 4.51 3.12
C GLU A 230 -24.77 3.19 2.77
N HIS A 231 -23.63 3.29 2.09
CA HIS A 231 -22.89 2.13 1.63
C HIS A 231 -22.05 1.53 2.76
N TYR A 232 -21.54 2.35 3.68
CA TYR A 232 -20.69 1.92 4.79
C TYR A 232 -21.45 0.98 5.74
N PHE A 233 -20.95 -0.24 5.89
CA PHE A 233 -21.66 -1.35 6.56
C PHE A 233 -23.07 -1.64 6.04
N GLY A 234 -23.40 -1.16 4.84
CA GLY A 234 -24.63 -1.46 4.13
C GLY A 234 -24.69 -2.91 3.66
N SER A 235 -25.82 -3.28 3.07
CA SER A 235 -26.00 -4.63 2.52
C SER A 235 -25.06 -4.87 1.34
N ILE A 236 -24.29 -5.96 1.39
CA ILE A 236 -23.40 -6.38 0.30
C ILE A 236 -24.24 -7.02 -0.81
N ARG A 237 -24.03 -6.58 -2.06
CA ARG A 237 -24.74 -7.13 -3.24
C ARG A 237 -24.44 -8.64 -3.38
N PRO A 238 -25.40 -9.49 -3.77
CA PRO A 238 -25.19 -10.95 -3.84
C PRO A 238 -23.99 -11.38 -4.71
N GLU A 239 -23.79 -10.72 -5.86
CA GLU A 239 -22.67 -10.98 -6.77
C GLU A 239 -21.32 -10.68 -6.10
N VAL A 240 -21.21 -9.55 -5.40
CA VAL A 240 -20.02 -9.16 -4.64
C VAL A 240 -19.78 -10.12 -3.47
N LEU A 241 -20.83 -10.50 -2.75
CA LEU A 241 -20.72 -11.45 -1.65
C LEU A 241 -20.21 -12.82 -2.13
N SER A 242 -20.69 -13.29 -3.28
CA SER A 242 -20.21 -14.53 -3.92
C SER A 242 -18.72 -14.46 -4.22
N TYR A 243 -18.26 -13.36 -4.83
CA TYR A 243 -16.85 -13.09 -5.06
C TYR A 243 -16.04 -13.11 -3.75
N MET A 244 -16.46 -12.36 -2.74
CA MET A 244 -15.77 -12.28 -1.45
C MET A 244 -15.68 -13.65 -0.77
N GLN A 245 -16.71 -14.49 -0.87
CA GLN A 245 -16.72 -15.85 -0.33
C GLN A 245 -15.72 -16.77 -1.03
N GLU A 246 -15.53 -16.64 -2.34
CA GLU A 246 -14.47 -17.37 -3.04
C GLU A 246 -13.09 -16.84 -2.66
N LEU A 247 -12.93 -15.51 -2.60
CA LEU A 247 -11.69 -14.88 -2.18
C LEU A 247 -11.24 -15.38 -0.79
N ASP A 248 -12.11 -15.36 0.20
CA ASP A 248 -11.80 -15.87 1.55
C ASP A 248 -11.32 -17.32 1.50
N ARG A 249 -12.01 -18.20 0.77
CA ARG A 249 -11.63 -19.61 0.64
C ARG A 249 -10.26 -19.80 0.01
N GLU A 250 -9.95 -19.07 -1.05
CA GLU A 250 -8.64 -19.17 -1.69
C GLU A 250 -7.51 -18.58 -0.83
N LEU A 251 -7.77 -17.48 -0.12
CA LEU A 251 -6.82 -16.90 0.84
C LEU A 251 -6.56 -17.86 2.01
N TRP A 252 -7.60 -18.50 2.55
CA TRP A 252 -7.44 -19.49 3.60
C TRP A 252 -6.61 -20.69 3.15
N LYS A 253 -6.76 -21.17 1.89
CA LYS A 253 -5.89 -22.22 1.33
C LYS A 253 -4.42 -21.84 1.32
N LEU A 254 -4.13 -20.57 1.07
CA LEU A 254 -2.79 -19.98 1.10
C LEU A 254 -2.31 -19.62 2.51
N GLY A 255 -3.07 -19.97 3.56
CA GLY A 255 -2.71 -19.69 4.96
C GLY A 255 -2.89 -18.23 5.37
N ILE A 256 -3.55 -17.42 4.54
CA ILE A 256 -3.82 -16.01 4.81
C ILE A 256 -5.09 -15.94 5.66
N SER A 257 -4.97 -15.40 6.88
CA SER A 257 -6.07 -15.27 7.85
C SER A 257 -7.03 -14.13 7.52
N ALA A 258 -7.66 -14.14 6.33
CA ALA A 258 -8.73 -13.20 5.97
C ALA A 258 -9.85 -13.29 7.03
N LYS A 259 -10.12 -12.16 7.70
CA LYS A 259 -10.95 -12.13 8.92
C LYS A 259 -12.17 -11.22 8.78
N THR A 260 -11.96 -10.02 8.28
CA THR A 260 -12.99 -8.98 8.19
C THR A 260 -13.17 -8.58 6.75
N ARG A 261 -14.42 -8.36 6.34
CA ARG A 261 -14.79 -7.79 5.06
C ARG A 261 -16.08 -6.98 5.19
N HIS A 262 -16.17 -5.84 4.53
CA HIS A 262 -17.37 -5.01 4.49
C HIS A 262 -17.37 -4.06 3.30
N ASN A 263 -18.50 -3.39 3.10
CA ASN A 263 -18.58 -2.21 2.24
C ASN A 263 -17.91 -1.02 2.92
N GLU A 264 -17.19 -0.24 2.12
CA GLU A 264 -16.58 1.03 2.52
C GLU A 264 -17.54 2.21 2.29
N VAL A 265 -17.06 3.45 2.41
CA VAL A 265 -17.90 4.66 2.29
C VAL A 265 -18.33 4.93 0.84
N ALA A 266 -17.43 4.82 -0.15
CA ALA A 266 -17.81 5.08 -1.54
C ALA A 266 -18.58 3.91 -2.15
N PRO A 267 -19.55 4.16 -3.07
CA PRO A 267 -20.23 3.10 -3.79
C PRO A 267 -19.25 2.18 -4.50
N CYS A 268 -19.51 0.87 -4.48
CA CYS A 268 -18.62 -0.16 -5.02
C CYS A 268 -17.24 -0.28 -4.36
N GLN A 269 -16.98 0.45 -3.27
CA GLN A 269 -15.77 0.30 -2.45
C GLN A 269 -16.00 -0.74 -1.36
N HIS A 270 -14.95 -1.51 -1.07
CA HIS A 270 -14.94 -2.58 -0.08
C HIS A 270 -13.58 -2.64 0.64
N GLU A 271 -13.57 -3.28 1.81
CA GLU A 271 -12.36 -3.57 2.57
C GLU A 271 -12.24 -5.08 2.84
N LEU A 272 -11.00 -5.58 2.87
CA LEU A 272 -10.65 -6.87 3.48
C LEU A 272 -9.46 -6.68 4.42
N ALA A 273 -9.58 -7.17 5.65
CA ALA A 273 -8.50 -7.16 6.64
C ALA A 273 -8.19 -8.59 7.13
N PRO A 274 -6.93 -9.05 6.99
CA PRO A 274 -6.47 -10.27 7.62
C PRO A 274 -6.06 -10.03 9.08
N ILE A 275 -5.97 -11.12 9.86
CA ILE A 275 -5.25 -11.08 11.16
C ILE A 275 -3.78 -10.74 10.87
N PHE A 276 -3.18 -9.91 11.74
CA PHE A 276 -1.78 -9.54 11.62
C PHE A 276 -0.84 -10.75 11.64
N ASP A 277 0.33 -10.62 11.03
CA ASP A 277 1.40 -11.61 11.05
C ASP A 277 2.76 -10.91 11.20
N THR A 278 3.87 -11.65 11.24
CA THR A 278 5.20 -11.03 11.20
C THR A 278 5.36 -10.21 9.93
N ALA A 279 6.04 -9.06 10.00
CA ALA A 279 6.02 -8.06 8.94
C ALA A 279 6.39 -8.61 7.55
N ASN A 280 7.37 -9.50 7.45
CA ASN A 280 7.76 -10.17 6.21
C ASN A 280 6.64 -11.05 5.63
N ILE A 281 5.94 -11.81 6.47
CA ILE A 281 4.84 -12.70 6.07
C ILE A 281 3.61 -11.88 5.72
N ALA A 282 3.28 -10.86 6.52
CA ALA A 282 2.16 -9.96 6.28
C ALA A 282 2.28 -9.21 4.93
N VAL A 283 3.50 -8.79 4.56
CA VAL A 283 3.79 -8.19 3.24
C VAL A 283 3.56 -9.22 2.13
N ASP A 284 4.09 -10.44 2.27
CA ASP A 284 3.91 -11.50 1.26
C ASP A 284 2.43 -11.85 1.08
N HIS A 285 1.71 -12.01 2.20
CA HIS A 285 0.28 -12.29 2.24
C HIS A 285 -0.55 -11.16 1.63
N ASN A 286 -0.20 -9.88 1.86
CA ASN A 286 -0.91 -8.76 1.23
C ASN A 286 -0.73 -8.76 -0.29
N LEU A 287 0.46 -9.04 -0.80
CA LEU A 287 0.70 -9.12 -2.25
C LEU A 287 -0.10 -10.26 -2.90
N LEU A 288 -0.11 -11.44 -2.27
CA LEU A 288 -0.95 -12.55 -2.70
C LEU A 288 -2.44 -12.19 -2.64
N THR A 289 -2.86 -11.47 -1.60
CA THR A 289 -4.24 -10.99 -1.46
C THR A 289 -4.63 -10.09 -2.62
N MET A 290 -3.81 -9.09 -2.94
CA MET A 290 -4.05 -8.17 -4.07
C MET A 290 -4.09 -8.91 -5.42
N GLU A 291 -3.23 -9.90 -5.62
CA GLU A 291 -3.21 -10.72 -6.83
C GLU A 291 -4.50 -11.55 -6.96
N MET A 292 -4.86 -12.27 -5.89
CA MET A 292 -6.07 -13.09 -5.86
C MET A 292 -7.34 -12.25 -5.99
N MET A 293 -7.36 -11.04 -5.42
CA MET A 293 -8.46 -10.09 -5.58
C MET A 293 -8.73 -9.78 -7.05
N LYS A 294 -7.69 -9.42 -7.81
CA LYS A 294 -7.80 -9.12 -9.25
C LYS A 294 -8.23 -10.34 -10.04
N ARG A 295 -7.59 -11.48 -9.78
CA ARG A 295 -7.81 -12.69 -10.56
C ARG A 295 -9.18 -13.31 -10.36
N LEU A 296 -9.68 -13.33 -9.12
CA LEU A 296 -10.98 -13.92 -8.83
C LEU A 296 -12.13 -13.02 -9.25
N ALA A 297 -11.93 -11.70 -9.33
CA ALA A 297 -13.00 -10.77 -9.73
C ALA A 297 -13.52 -11.12 -11.13
N ASP A 298 -12.60 -11.44 -12.05
CA ASP A 298 -12.92 -11.77 -13.44
C ASP A 298 -13.88 -12.96 -13.56
N LYS A 299 -13.72 -13.98 -12.70
CA LYS A 299 -14.60 -15.17 -12.66
C LYS A 299 -16.04 -14.85 -12.27
N HIS A 300 -16.25 -13.74 -11.55
CA HIS A 300 -17.57 -13.29 -11.09
C HIS A 300 -18.15 -12.18 -11.98
N GLY A 301 -17.57 -11.94 -13.17
CA GLY A 301 -18.01 -10.85 -14.04
C GLY A 301 -17.71 -9.47 -13.47
N LEU A 302 -16.75 -9.37 -12.56
CA LEU A 302 -16.32 -8.15 -11.89
C LEU A 302 -14.86 -7.84 -12.24
N VAL A 303 -14.44 -6.60 -11.98
CA VAL A 303 -13.04 -6.19 -12.03
C VAL A 303 -12.70 -5.49 -10.73
N CYS A 304 -11.61 -5.93 -10.10
CA CYS A 304 -11.07 -5.33 -8.89
C CYS A 304 -10.06 -4.24 -9.23
N LEU A 305 -10.36 -3.01 -8.79
CA LEU A 305 -9.50 -1.85 -8.93
C LEU A 305 -8.80 -1.57 -7.60
N LEU A 306 -7.47 -1.56 -7.64
CA LEU A 306 -6.60 -1.27 -6.49
C LEU A 306 -5.97 0.13 -6.55
N HIS A 307 -6.29 0.93 -7.56
CA HIS A 307 -5.80 2.31 -7.65
C HIS A 307 -6.33 3.13 -6.46
N GLU A 308 -5.53 4.05 -5.94
CA GLU A 308 -5.85 4.83 -4.73
C GLU A 308 -7.04 5.77 -4.92
N LYS A 309 -7.29 6.17 -6.17
CA LYS A 309 -8.41 7.04 -6.56
C LYS A 309 -8.99 6.61 -7.91
N PRO A 310 -9.76 5.51 -8.00
CA PRO A 310 -10.26 5.03 -9.28
C PRO A 310 -11.30 5.97 -9.90
N PHE A 311 -12.12 6.61 -9.05
CA PHE A 311 -13.17 7.55 -9.44
C PHE A 311 -12.99 8.89 -8.71
N GLU A 312 -13.23 10.00 -9.41
CA GLU A 312 -13.16 11.34 -8.84
C GLU A 312 -14.41 11.67 -8.02
N GLY A 313 -14.28 12.53 -7.01
CA GLY A 313 -15.43 13.02 -6.24
C GLY A 313 -16.00 12.05 -5.21
N VAL A 314 -15.44 10.84 -5.06
CA VAL A 314 -15.79 9.86 -3.99
C VAL A 314 -14.58 9.52 -3.12
N ASN A 315 -14.73 8.75 -2.04
CA ASN A 315 -13.60 8.28 -1.22
C ASN A 315 -12.58 7.51 -2.08
N GLY A 316 -11.30 7.62 -1.72
CA GLY A 316 -10.23 6.84 -2.33
C GLY A 316 -9.93 5.57 -1.53
N SER A 317 -9.13 4.68 -2.09
CA SER A 317 -8.73 3.41 -1.47
C SER A 317 -7.39 3.52 -0.75
N GLY A 318 -7.38 3.27 0.56
CA GLY A 318 -6.20 3.18 1.40
C GLY A 318 -5.65 1.76 1.58
N LYS A 319 -4.47 1.68 2.20
CA LYS A 319 -3.97 0.44 2.80
C LYS A 319 -3.43 0.72 4.20
N HIS A 320 -4.26 0.57 5.23
CA HIS A 320 -3.81 0.89 6.58
C HIS A 320 -2.83 -0.17 7.08
N ASN A 321 -1.68 0.29 7.56
CA ASN A 321 -0.60 -0.55 8.04
C ASN A 321 -0.59 -0.52 9.57
N ASN A 322 -1.22 -1.52 10.19
CA ASN A 322 -1.25 -1.70 11.64
C ASN A 322 0.07 -2.34 12.12
N TRP A 323 0.99 -1.51 12.60
CA TRP A 323 2.34 -1.90 13.01
C TRP A 323 2.46 -2.04 14.54
N SER A 324 3.09 -3.13 14.99
CA SER A 324 3.41 -3.34 16.41
C SER A 324 4.71 -4.13 16.63
N LEU A 325 5.16 -4.18 17.87
CA LEU A 325 6.37 -4.87 18.34
C LEU A 325 6.01 -5.90 19.40
N THR A 326 6.38 -7.16 19.18
CA THR A 326 6.05 -8.26 20.08
C THR A 326 7.31 -9.02 20.49
N ALA A 327 7.55 -9.11 21.79
CA ALA A 327 8.45 -10.09 22.39
C ALA A 327 7.66 -11.38 22.72
N PRO A 328 8.31 -12.53 22.97
CA PRO A 328 7.61 -13.75 23.33
C PRO A 328 6.61 -13.54 24.48
N GLY A 329 5.31 -13.67 24.16
CA GLY A 329 4.21 -13.53 25.12
C GLY A 329 3.86 -12.10 25.56
N VAL A 330 4.51 -11.05 25.01
CA VAL A 330 4.29 -9.65 25.42
C VAL A 330 4.32 -8.70 24.22
N ASN A 331 3.25 -7.93 24.04
CA ASN A 331 3.23 -6.78 23.15
C ASN A 331 3.94 -5.59 23.82
N LEU A 332 4.97 -5.03 23.17
CA LEU A 332 5.79 -3.95 23.71
C LEU A 332 5.12 -2.58 23.59
N LEU A 333 4.06 -2.47 22.79
CA LEU A 333 3.23 -1.28 22.62
C LEU A 333 1.88 -1.40 23.35
N ASP A 334 1.70 -2.41 24.19
CA ASP A 334 0.55 -2.49 25.08
C ASP A 334 0.83 -1.65 26.34
N PRO A 335 0.01 -0.61 26.61
CA PRO A 335 0.19 0.24 27.77
C PRO A 335 -0.12 -0.48 29.09
N GLY A 336 -0.94 -1.54 29.05
CA GLY A 336 -1.47 -2.21 30.25
C GLY A 336 -2.42 -1.34 31.08
N ASP A 337 -2.79 -1.83 32.27
CA ASP A 337 -3.78 -1.16 33.14
C ASP A 337 -3.27 0.14 33.76
N THR A 338 -1.94 0.28 33.93
CA THR A 338 -1.29 1.47 34.53
C THR A 338 -0.20 2.02 33.61
N PRO A 339 -0.56 2.74 32.52
CA PRO A 339 0.38 3.15 31.48
C PRO A 339 1.51 4.04 31.99
N LYS A 340 1.22 4.90 32.98
CA LYS A 340 2.20 5.84 33.57
C LYS A 340 3.37 5.14 34.28
N ASP A 341 3.12 3.95 34.83
CA ASP A 341 4.09 3.18 35.63
C ASP A 341 4.82 2.15 34.75
N ASN A 342 4.34 1.91 33.53
CA ASN A 342 4.91 0.96 32.59
C ASN A 342 6.08 1.59 31.81
N LEU A 343 7.24 1.70 32.47
CA LEU A 343 8.45 2.28 31.89
C LEU A 343 8.93 1.56 30.61
N GLN A 344 8.66 0.25 30.51
CA GLN A 344 8.98 -0.51 29.30
C GLN A 344 8.12 -0.02 28.13
N PHE A 345 6.80 0.07 28.29
CA PHE A 345 5.94 0.63 27.25
C PHE A 345 6.37 2.06 26.90
N LEU A 346 6.58 2.92 27.91
CA LEU A 346 6.89 4.33 27.69
C LEU A 346 8.20 4.56 26.93
N ILE A 347 9.24 3.74 27.13
CA ILE A 347 10.49 3.89 26.36
C ILE A 347 10.31 3.49 24.89
N PHE A 348 9.59 2.40 24.60
CA PHE A 348 9.29 2.00 23.22
C PHE A 348 8.37 3.01 22.55
N PHE A 349 7.34 3.48 23.26
CA PHE A 349 6.41 4.49 22.78
C PHE A 349 7.12 5.82 22.48
N ALA A 350 8.02 6.27 23.35
CA ALA A 350 8.85 7.45 23.13
C ALA A 350 9.84 7.27 21.96
N ALA A 351 10.36 6.06 21.74
CA ALA A 351 11.20 5.75 20.57
C ALA A 351 10.41 5.91 19.26
N VAL A 352 9.15 5.43 19.23
CA VAL A 352 8.28 5.59 18.06
C VAL A 352 7.96 7.06 17.81
N ILE A 353 7.61 7.83 18.85
CA ILE A 353 7.34 9.27 18.72
C ILE A 353 8.53 10.00 18.12
N LYS A 354 9.73 9.75 18.66
CA LYS A 354 10.96 10.36 18.15
C LYS A 354 11.26 9.95 16.71
N ALA A 355 11.12 8.66 16.39
CA ALA A 355 11.36 8.15 15.05
C ALA A 355 10.44 8.80 14.01
N VAL A 356 9.14 8.95 14.32
CA VAL A 356 8.19 9.61 13.42
C VAL A 356 8.48 11.11 13.29
N ASP A 357 8.82 11.79 14.39
CA ASP A 357 9.15 13.23 14.37
C ASP A 357 10.41 13.54 13.54
N GLU A 358 11.48 12.77 13.73
CA GLU A 358 12.77 12.97 13.05
C GLU A 358 12.74 12.56 11.58
N TYR A 359 11.93 11.56 11.21
CA TYR A 359 11.89 10.96 9.87
C TYR A 359 10.54 11.11 9.15
N GLN A 360 9.74 12.12 9.52
CA GLN A 360 8.44 12.44 8.90
C GLN A 360 8.53 12.67 7.37
N ASP A 361 9.59 13.31 6.89
CA ASP A 361 9.85 13.53 5.47
C ASP A 361 10.09 12.20 4.73
N LEU A 362 10.86 11.30 5.33
CA LEU A 362 11.14 9.99 4.77
C LEU A 362 9.89 9.08 4.76
N LEU A 363 9.10 9.09 5.83
CA LEU A 363 7.83 8.38 5.91
C LEU A 363 6.84 8.87 4.84
N ARG A 364 6.81 10.19 4.56
CA ARG A 364 5.98 10.78 3.50
C ARG A 364 6.48 10.38 2.11
N ALA A 365 7.80 10.29 1.92
CA ALA A 365 8.41 9.93 0.66
C ALA A 365 8.13 8.48 0.24
N VAL A 366 8.18 7.51 1.16
CA VAL A 366 7.97 6.08 0.80
C VAL A 366 6.52 5.71 0.49
N VAL A 367 5.57 6.56 0.84
CA VAL A 367 4.15 6.45 0.46
C VAL A 367 3.77 7.44 -0.64
N ALA A 368 4.76 8.07 -1.28
CA ALA A 368 4.53 8.95 -2.42
C ALA A 368 4.37 8.14 -3.71
N GLY A 369 3.47 8.59 -4.57
CA GLY A 369 3.21 8.00 -5.87
C GLY A 369 2.10 8.74 -6.59
N PRO A 370 2.06 8.67 -7.94
CA PRO A 370 1.10 9.44 -8.74
C PRO A 370 -0.35 9.15 -8.32
N GLY A 371 -0.72 7.88 -8.11
CA GLY A 371 -2.06 7.53 -7.64
C GLY A 371 -2.41 8.07 -6.25
N ASN A 372 -1.47 8.00 -5.30
CA ASN A 372 -1.71 8.43 -3.92
C ASN A 372 -1.78 9.96 -3.78
N ASP A 373 -1.16 10.72 -4.70
CA ASP A 373 -1.31 12.18 -4.77
C ASP A 373 -2.75 12.62 -5.10
N HIS A 374 -3.56 11.74 -5.71
CA HIS A 374 -5.00 11.98 -5.89
C HIS A 374 -5.86 11.57 -4.68
N ARG A 375 -5.28 10.85 -3.72
CA ARG A 375 -5.98 10.36 -2.53
C ARG A 375 -5.76 11.24 -1.32
N LEU A 376 -4.51 11.54 -0.98
CA LEU A 376 -4.15 12.22 0.28
C LEU A 376 -4.75 13.63 0.38
N GLY A 377 -5.23 14.00 1.58
CA GLY A 377 -5.74 15.34 1.89
C GLY A 377 -7.23 15.58 1.64
N ALA A 378 -8.01 14.55 1.29
CA ALA A 378 -9.47 14.65 1.11
C ALA A 378 -10.17 13.34 1.50
N ASN A 379 -11.49 13.41 1.75
CA ASN A 379 -12.39 12.25 1.84
C ASN A 379 -11.84 11.08 2.69
N GLU A 380 -11.59 11.32 3.98
CA GLU A 380 -11.05 10.35 4.96
C GLU A 380 -9.59 9.90 4.75
N ALA A 381 -8.91 10.31 3.68
CA ALA A 381 -7.48 10.13 3.54
C ALA A 381 -6.72 11.21 4.32
N PRO A 382 -5.65 10.87 5.08
CA PRO A 382 -4.91 11.85 5.86
C PRO A 382 -4.24 12.92 4.97
N PRO A 383 -4.00 14.14 5.49
CA PRO A 383 -3.22 15.15 4.77
C PRO A 383 -1.76 14.71 4.58
N ALA A 384 -1.03 15.42 3.71
CA ALA A 384 0.39 15.18 3.47
C ALA A 384 1.30 15.54 4.67
N ILE A 385 0.74 16.08 5.75
CA ILE A 385 1.41 16.44 6.99
C ILE A 385 1.40 15.23 7.92
N ILE A 386 2.58 14.66 8.20
CA ILE A 386 2.69 13.57 9.17
C ILE A 386 2.50 14.10 10.59
N SER A 387 1.58 13.49 11.32
CA SER A 387 1.33 13.74 12.73
C SER A 387 0.87 12.47 13.42
N MET A 388 1.06 12.43 14.73
CA MET A 388 0.70 11.30 15.57
C MET A 388 -0.54 11.59 16.40
N PHE A 389 -1.53 10.72 16.30
CA PHE A 389 -2.64 10.67 17.25
C PHE A 389 -2.31 9.69 18.35
N VAL A 390 -2.32 10.14 19.61
CA VAL A 390 -2.07 9.26 20.78
C VAL A 390 -3.29 9.16 21.71
N GLY A 391 -4.32 9.98 21.46
CA GLY A 391 -5.49 10.09 22.32
C GLY A 391 -5.25 10.94 23.57
N ASP A 392 -6.34 11.35 24.21
CA ASP A 392 -6.31 12.35 25.29
C ASP A 392 -5.65 11.85 26.57
N GLU A 393 -5.93 10.61 26.99
CA GLU A 393 -5.33 10.00 28.18
C GLU A 393 -3.81 9.90 28.07
N LEU A 394 -3.31 9.25 27.01
CA LEU A 394 -1.87 9.12 26.81
C LEU A 394 -1.23 10.49 26.60
N SER A 395 -1.87 11.41 25.87
CA SER A 395 -1.36 12.78 25.73
C SER A 395 -1.21 13.48 27.10
N ALA A 396 -2.18 13.33 28.00
CA ALA A 396 -2.10 13.89 29.35
C ALA A 396 -1.00 13.24 30.19
N ILE A 397 -0.78 11.93 30.06
CA ILE A 397 0.33 11.22 30.71
C ILE A 397 1.68 11.74 30.21
N LEU A 398 1.85 11.87 28.89
CA LEU A 398 3.07 12.42 28.28
C LEU A 398 3.33 13.86 28.75
N ASP A 399 2.28 14.66 28.86
CA ASP A 399 2.36 16.05 29.32
C ASP A 399 2.77 16.14 30.79
N ALA A 400 2.21 15.29 31.64
CA ALA A 400 2.59 15.18 33.04
C ALA A 400 4.07 14.79 33.20
N ILE A 401 4.54 13.81 32.42
CA ILE A 401 5.94 13.37 32.39
C ILE A 401 6.85 14.53 31.95
N ALA A 402 6.52 15.23 30.86
CA ALA A 402 7.30 16.35 30.35
C ALA A 402 7.40 17.51 31.37
N ALA A 403 6.29 17.80 32.06
CA ALA A 403 6.15 18.91 33.00
C ALA A 403 6.63 18.63 34.44
N LYS A 404 6.86 17.37 34.85
CA LYS A 404 7.01 16.94 36.28
C LYS A 404 5.77 17.22 37.12
N THR A 405 4.59 17.06 36.55
CA THR A 405 3.34 17.19 37.31
C THR A 405 2.76 15.81 37.58
N GLU A 406 1.91 15.69 38.60
CA GLU A 406 1.17 14.45 38.83
C GLU A 406 0.08 14.32 37.77
N TYR A 407 -0.02 13.13 37.17
CA TYR A 407 -1.14 12.79 36.31
C TYR A 407 -2.36 12.49 37.19
N VAL A 408 -3.45 13.23 36.97
CA VAL A 408 -4.75 12.98 37.58
C VAL A 408 -5.64 12.35 36.52
N ALA A 409 -6.04 11.09 36.73
CA ALA A 409 -6.93 10.39 35.82
C ALA A 409 -8.33 11.03 35.85
N PRO A 410 -8.96 11.31 34.69
CA PRO A 410 -10.34 11.77 34.65
C PRO A 410 -11.31 10.70 35.18
N GLU A 411 -12.43 11.11 35.77
CA GLU A 411 -13.48 10.16 36.21
C GLU A 411 -14.03 9.36 35.03
N GLN A 412 -14.10 8.03 35.19
CA GLN A 412 -14.57 7.12 34.14
C GLN A 412 -16.09 7.28 33.95
N ALA A 413 -16.48 8.05 32.93
CA ALA A 413 -17.88 8.25 32.59
C ALA A 413 -18.50 6.95 32.07
N LYS A 414 -19.70 6.60 32.52
CA LYS A 414 -20.47 5.48 31.95
C LYS A 414 -21.35 6.01 30.82
N VAL A 415 -21.45 5.24 29.73
CA VAL A 415 -22.43 5.50 28.67
C VAL A 415 -23.73 4.81 29.07
N ASP A 416 -24.72 5.60 29.47
CA ASP A 416 -26.10 5.16 29.62
C ASP A 416 -26.87 5.48 28.35
N LEU A 417 -27.31 4.44 27.64
CA LEU A 417 -28.08 4.57 26.40
C LEU A 417 -29.57 4.85 26.66
N GLY A 418 -30.00 4.93 27.93
CA GLY A 418 -31.37 5.28 28.32
C GLY A 418 -32.40 4.19 28.02
N VAL A 419 -31.96 2.96 27.77
CA VAL A 419 -32.80 1.79 27.47
C VAL A 419 -32.39 0.64 28.41
N GLU A 420 -33.29 0.23 29.30
CA GLU A 420 -33.02 -0.80 30.34
C GLU A 420 -32.51 -2.14 29.79
N VAL A 421 -32.82 -2.46 28.53
CA VAL A 421 -32.41 -3.73 27.89
C VAL A 421 -30.97 -3.67 27.38
N LEU A 422 -30.41 -2.47 27.18
CA LEU A 422 -29.06 -2.30 26.65
C LEU A 422 -28.04 -2.25 27.80
N PRO A 423 -26.88 -2.92 27.65
CA PRO A 423 -25.85 -2.88 28.67
C PRO A 423 -25.28 -1.48 28.78
N THR A 424 -25.13 -0.98 30.01
CA THR A 424 -24.27 0.18 30.29
C THR A 424 -22.82 -0.26 30.21
N PHE A 425 -22.00 0.44 29.44
CA PHE A 425 -20.57 0.18 29.34
C PHE A 425 -19.78 1.43 29.73
N PRO A 426 -18.54 1.26 30.24
CA PRO A 426 -17.65 2.39 30.48
C PRO A 426 -17.35 3.08 29.14
N LYS A 427 -17.32 4.42 29.15
CA LYS A 427 -16.85 5.19 28.00
C LYS A 427 -15.36 4.94 27.85
N ASP A 428 -14.92 4.65 26.64
CA ASP A 428 -13.48 4.59 26.34
C ASP A 428 -12.83 5.94 26.63
N ASN A 429 -11.61 5.91 27.16
CA ASN A 429 -10.91 7.10 27.64
C ASN A 429 -10.47 8.05 26.51
N THR A 430 -10.49 7.58 25.26
CA THR A 430 -10.08 8.36 24.08
C THR A 430 -11.02 8.06 22.90
N ASP A 431 -11.37 9.10 22.15
CA ASP A 431 -12.09 8.94 20.87
C ASP A 431 -11.10 8.55 19.75
N ARG A 432 -11.57 7.98 18.65
CA ARG A 432 -10.72 7.61 17.50
C ARG A 432 -10.65 8.77 16.52
N ASN A 433 -9.45 9.24 16.18
CA ASN A 433 -9.26 10.24 15.14
C ASN A 433 -8.97 9.57 13.79
N ARG A 434 -9.92 9.65 12.85
CA ARG A 434 -9.79 9.08 11.49
C ARG A 434 -8.85 9.88 10.57
N THR A 435 -8.66 11.17 10.85
CA THR A 435 -7.91 12.10 9.99
C THR A 435 -6.40 12.06 10.20
N SER A 436 -5.95 11.41 11.28
CA SER A 436 -4.53 11.31 11.61
C SER A 436 -3.80 10.32 10.70
N PRO A 437 -2.62 10.70 10.17
CA PRO A 437 -1.77 9.81 9.37
C PRO A 437 -1.23 8.61 10.16
N PHE A 438 -0.88 8.80 11.44
CA PHE A 438 -0.25 7.77 12.28
C PHE A 438 -0.94 7.73 13.65
N ALA A 439 -1.84 6.78 13.86
CA ALA A 439 -2.71 6.75 15.03
C ALA A 439 -2.39 5.59 15.96
N PHE A 440 -2.23 5.86 17.26
CA PHE A 440 -2.17 4.81 18.28
C PHE A 440 -3.58 4.28 18.53
N THR A 441 -3.80 2.99 18.30
CA THR A 441 -5.12 2.34 18.40
C THR A 441 -5.19 1.35 19.58
N GLY A 442 -4.55 1.72 20.69
CA GLY A 442 -4.62 1.02 21.97
C GLY A 442 -3.40 0.14 22.27
N ASN A 443 -2.92 -0.64 21.30
CA ASN A 443 -1.77 -1.54 21.48
C ASN A 443 -0.88 -1.68 20.24
N LYS A 444 -1.06 -0.78 19.27
CA LYS A 444 -0.38 -0.75 17.97
C LYS A 444 -0.54 0.63 17.36
N PHE A 445 0.27 0.94 16.36
CA PHE A 445 0.10 2.14 15.54
C PHE A 445 -0.48 1.78 14.18
N GLU A 446 -1.44 2.55 13.73
CA GLU A 446 -2.08 2.44 12.42
C GLU A 446 -1.54 3.56 11.52
N PHE A 447 -0.79 3.19 10.49
CA PHE A 447 -0.29 4.14 9.48
C PHE A 447 -1.22 4.14 8.27
N ARG A 448 -1.91 5.26 8.04
CA ARG A 448 -3.02 5.37 7.07
C ARG A 448 -2.64 5.98 5.72
N MET A 449 -1.41 6.48 5.59
CA MET A 449 -0.94 7.09 4.33
C MET A 449 -0.65 6.11 3.19
N PRO A 450 -0.28 4.82 3.40
CA PRO A 450 -0.01 3.93 2.28
C PRO A 450 -1.22 3.79 1.34
N GLY A 451 -0.95 3.80 0.04
CA GLY A 451 -1.97 3.63 -0.99
C GLY A 451 -2.40 2.17 -1.16
N SER A 452 -3.63 1.95 -1.64
CA SER A 452 -4.18 0.62 -1.90
C SER A 452 -3.40 -0.22 -2.90
N SER A 453 -2.62 0.37 -3.82
CA SER A 453 -1.78 -0.38 -4.77
C SER A 453 -0.34 -0.63 -4.28
N MET A 454 0.10 0.07 -3.24
CA MET A 454 1.49 0.10 -2.80
C MET A 454 1.94 -1.19 -2.10
N ASN A 455 3.21 -1.56 -2.25
CA ASN A 455 3.83 -2.57 -1.40
C ASN A 455 4.20 -1.95 -0.04
N ILE A 456 3.61 -2.45 1.04
CA ILE A 456 3.83 -1.96 2.42
C ILE A 456 5.23 -2.25 2.98
N ALA A 457 6.08 -2.99 2.27
CA ALA A 457 7.47 -3.21 2.67
C ALA A 457 8.22 -1.89 2.88
N ASP A 458 8.08 -0.89 2.01
CA ASP A 458 8.86 0.36 2.10
C ASP A 458 8.50 1.16 3.36
N ALA A 459 7.21 1.25 3.69
CA ALA A 459 6.74 1.90 4.91
C ALA A 459 7.30 1.20 6.16
N ASN A 460 7.28 -0.13 6.17
CA ASN A 460 7.81 -0.92 7.29
C ASN A 460 9.34 -0.86 7.37
N VAL A 461 10.06 -0.80 6.24
CA VAL A 461 11.52 -0.60 6.21
C VAL A 461 11.90 0.71 6.90
N VAL A 462 11.21 1.81 6.57
CA VAL A 462 11.46 3.11 7.20
C VAL A 462 11.12 3.07 8.69
N LEU A 463 9.90 2.64 9.04
CA LEU A 463 9.46 2.57 10.45
C LEU A 463 10.41 1.73 11.28
N ASN A 464 10.77 0.54 10.79
CA ASN A 464 11.64 -0.37 11.52
C ASN A 464 13.04 0.22 11.71
N THR A 465 13.62 0.80 10.65
CA THR A 465 14.98 1.35 10.70
C THR A 465 15.05 2.60 11.58
N ALA A 466 14.07 3.49 11.48
CA ALA A 466 13.98 4.70 12.30
C ALA A 466 13.83 4.36 13.78
N VAL A 467 12.89 3.47 14.14
CA VAL A 467 12.72 3.02 15.54
C VAL A 467 13.98 2.29 16.03
N ALA A 468 14.63 1.48 15.19
CA ALA A 468 15.85 0.80 15.57
C ALA A 468 17.00 1.78 15.86
N LYS A 469 17.13 2.87 15.08
CA LYS A 469 18.12 3.93 15.32
C LYS A 469 17.89 4.61 16.66
N GLU A 470 16.64 4.89 17.01
CA GLU A 470 16.31 5.48 18.31
C GLU A 470 16.57 4.54 19.47
N LEU A 471 16.16 3.27 19.36
CA LEU A 471 16.44 2.26 20.37
C LEU A 471 17.95 2.01 20.56
N LYS A 472 18.74 2.08 19.48
CA LYS A 472 20.21 2.00 19.56
C LYS A 472 20.77 3.14 20.42
N GLY A 473 20.37 4.38 20.13
CA GLY A 473 20.82 5.54 20.91
C GLY A 473 20.38 5.46 22.38
N TYR A 474 19.18 4.93 22.64
CA TYR A 474 18.70 4.72 24.00
C TYR A 474 19.49 3.63 24.73
N ALA A 475 19.79 2.51 24.07
CA ALA A 475 20.57 1.43 24.65
C ALA A 475 21.99 1.92 24.96
N ASP A 476 22.63 2.63 24.04
CA ASP A 476 23.98 3.17 24.22
C ASP A 476 24.07 4.15 25.42
N GLU A 477 23.02 4.95 25.67
CA GLU A 477 22.95 5.85 26.84
C GLU A 477 22.66 5.11 28.15
N LEU A 478 21.76 4.13 28.12
CA LEU A 478 21.27 3.45 29.34
C LEU A 478 22.20 2.32 29.83
N GLU A 479 22.92 1.64 28.93
CA GLU A 479 23.87 0.58 29.29
C GLU A 479 25.01 1.10 30.18
N GLY A 480 25.36 2.39 30.08
CA GLY A 480 26.38 3.05 30.90
C GLY A 480 25.86 3.73 32.18
N ALA A 481 24.57 3.61 32.50
CA ALA A 481 23.97 4.35 33.61
C ALA A 481 24.19 3.68 34.98
N GLU A 482 24.62 4.46 35.99
CA GLU A 482 24.76 3.97 37.38
C GLU A 482 23.41 3.59 38.02
N ASN A 483 22.34 4.28 37.65
CA ASN A 483 20.98 4.01 38.10
C ASN A 483 20.03 4.00 36.90
N PHE A 484 19.69 2.79 36.46
CA PHE A 484 18.83 2.55 35.30
C PHE A 484 17.47 3.24 35.43
N ASP A 485 16.75 3.06 36.55
CA ASP A 485 15.40 3.59 36.75
C ASP A 485 15.35 5.13 36.63
N LYS A 486 16.34 5.82 37.19
CA LYS A 486 16.45 7.28 37.06
C LYS A 486 16.85 7.71 35.65
N ALA A 487 17.76 6.97 35.01
CA ALA A 487 18.23 7.27 33.67
C ALA A 487 17.11 7.10 32.63
N VAL A 488 16.33 6.01 32.71
CA VAL A 488 15.22 5.74 31.77
C VAL A 488 14.11 6.78 31.90
N VAL A 489 13.72 7.17 33.12
CA VAL A 489 12.73 8.24 33.34
C VAL A 489 13.24 9.57 32.79
N LYS A 490 14.52 9.90 33.01
CA LYS A 490 15.13 11.12 32.47
C LYS A 490 15.15 11.12 30.94
N LEU A 491 15.47 9.99 30.33
CA LEU A 491 15.52 9.79 28.88
C LEU A 491 14.13 9.95 28.26
N ILE A 492 13.13 9.18 28.74
CA ILE A 492 11.73 9.27 28.29
C ILE A 492 11.25 10.71 28.35
N ARG A 493 11.49 11.38 29.47
CA ARG A 493 11.06 12.76 29.69
C ARG A 493 11.75 13.76 28.76
N ARG A 494 13.05 13.57 28.48
CA ARG A 494 13.78 14.38 27.50
C ARG A 494 13.18 14.19 26.11
N THR A 495 13.02 12.94 25.69
CA THR A 495 12.47 12.59 24.38
C THR A 495 11.07 13.17 24.18
N ILE A 496 10.15 12.95 25.11
CA ILE A 496 8.77 13.45 24.96
C ILE A 496 8.77 14.98 24.85
N ARG A 497 9.55 15.68 25.69
CA ARG A 497 9.64 17.15 25.63
C ARG A 497 10.14 17.63 24.28
N ASP A 498 11.18 16.99 23.74
CA ASP A 498 11.86 17.45 22.52
C ASP A 498 11.08 17.08 21.25
N HIS A 499 10.28 16.00 21.27
CA HIS A 499 9.54 15.48 20.11
C HIS A 499 8.01 15.62 20.21
N LYS A 500 7.48 16.36 21.21
CA LYS A 500 6.03 16.58 21.37
C LYS A 500 5.37 17.24 20.15
N ARG A 501 6.14 17.98 19.34
CA ARG A 501 5.60 18.73 18.18
C ARG A 501 4.83 17.86 17.18
N ILE A 502 5.20 16.59 17.04
CA ILE A 502 4.54 15.65 16.11
C ILE A 502 3.15 15.20 16.58
N ILE A 503 2.85 15.35 17.87
CA ILE A 503 1.59 14.89 18.47
C ILE A 503 0.48 15.90 18.17
N PHE A 504 -0.59 15.42 17.53
CA PHE A 504 -1.77 16.21 17.23
C PHE A 504 -3.03 15.34 17.32
N ASN A 505 -3.91 15.69 18.28
CA ASN A 505 -5.16 14.98 18.51
C ASN A 505 -6.38 15.61 17.82
N GLY A 506 -6.21 16.74 17.12
CA GLY A 506 -7.30 17.51 16.49
C GLY A 506 -7.64 17.11 15.05
N ASN A 507 -8.47 17.91 14.40
CA ASN A 507 -8.89 17.66 13.01
C ASN A 507 -7.76 17.99 12.01
N GLY A 508 -7.22 16.96 11.36
CA GLY A 508 -6.14 17.08 10.37
C GLY A 508 -6.52 17.80 9.08
N TYR A 509 -7.81 17.99 8.79
CA TYR A 509 -8.29 18.70 7.60
C TYR A 509 -8.48 20.20 7.78
N SER A 510 -8.35 20.70 9.01
CA SER A 510 -8.54 22.13 9.26
C SER A 510 -7.40 22.94 8.65
N SER A 511 -7.72 24.08 8.05
CA SER A 511 -6.70 25.06 7.61
C SER A 511 -5.89 25.59 8.81
N GLU A 512 -6.48 25.59 10.00
CA GLU A 512 -5.81 25.88 11.27
C GLU A 512 -4.66 24.89 11.54
N TRP A 513 -4.87 23.59 11.26
CA TRP A 513 -3.83 22.59 11.41
C TRP A 513 -2.67 22.80 10.44
N GLU A 514 -2.92 23.19 9.20
CA GLU A 514 -1.84 23.47 8.24
C GLU A 514 -0.92 24.59 8.74
N ALA A 515 -1.50 25.71 9.19
CA ALA A 515 -0.74 26.83 9.74
C ALA A 515 0.00 26.46 11.04
N GLU A 516 -0.64 25.64 11.88
CA GLU A 516 -0.06 25.17 13.13
C GLU A 516 1.10 24.19 12.91
N ALA A 517 0.96 23.27 11.97
CA ALA A 517 1.99 22.32 11.58
C ALA A 517 3.24 23.04 11.05
N GLU A 518 3.04 24.06 10.21
CA GLU A 518 4.14 24.91 9.73
C GLU A 518 4.84 25.63 10.89
N ARG A 519 4.08 26.21 11.83
CA ARG A 519 4.64 26.86 13.04
C ARG A 519 5.45 25.89 13.90
N ARG A 520 5.06 24.61 13.94
CA ARG A 520 5.76 23.53 14.65
C ARG A 520 6.98 22.99 13.89
N GLY A 521 7.17 23.39 12.63
CA GLY A 521 8.22 22.89 11.76
C GLY A 521 7.97 21.47 11.24
N LEU A 522 6.70 21.08 11.10
CA LEU A 522 6.32 19.83 10.43
C LEU A 522 6.27 20.04 8.91
N TYR A 523 6.68 19.04 8.15
CA TYR A 523 6.70 19.13 6.70
C TYR A 523 5.29 18.96 6.10
N ASN A 524 4.99 19.75 5.06
CA ASN A 524 3.81 19.59 4.22
C ASN A 524 4.25 19.33 2.76
N LEU A 525 4.70 18.11 2.48
CA LEU A 525 5.17 17.71 1.15
C LEU A 525 3.97 17.22 0.33
N ARG A 526 3.30 18.14 -0.34
CA ARG A 526 1.98 17.91 -0.96
C ARG A 526 2.06 16.92 -2.12
N SER A 527 3.05 17.06 -2.99
CA SER A 527 3.22 16.18 -4.16
C SER A 527 4.28 15.11 -3.97
N THR A 528 4.25 14.10 -4.84
CA THR A 528 5.33 13.11 -4.95
C THR A 528 6.68 13.78 -5.20
N LEU A 529 6.76 14.77 -6.09
CA LEU A 529 8.03 15.45 -6.38
C LEU A 529 8.56 16.30 -5.23
N ASP A 530 7.70 16.81 -4.35
CA ASP A 530 8.13 17.48 -3.12
C ASP A 530 8.70 16.47 -2.11
N ALA A 531 8.15 15.26 -2.09
CA ALA A 531 8.50 14.22 -1.12
C ALA A 531 9.75 13.42 -1.50
N LEU A 532 9.93 13.05 -2.77
CA LEU A 532 11.02 12.18 -3.20
C LEU A 532 12.43 12.68 -2.84
N PRO A 533 12.77 13.98 -2.92
CA PRO A 533 14.09 14.48 -2.52
C PRO A 533 14.47 14.14 -1.07
N ALA A 534 13.49 13.92 -0.19
CA ALA A 534 13.75 13.50 1.19
C ALA A 534 14.53 12.18 1.26
N LEU A 535 14.35 11.25 0.31
CA LEU A 535 15.13 9.99 0.27
C LEU A 535 16.65 10.25 0.23
N LEU A 536 17.06 11.35 -0.39
CA LEU A 536 18.47 11.72 -0.59
C LEU A 536 19.01 12.67 0.46
N ALA A 537 18.20 13.12 1.42
CA ALA A 537 18.68 13.98 2.49
C ALA A 537 19.75 13.23 3.30
N ASP A 538 20.85 13.91 3.66
CA ASP A 538 22.00 13.30 4.32
C ASP A 538 21.60 12.50 5.58
N LYS A 539 20.65 13.03 6.37
CA LYS A 539 20.12 12.35 7.57
C LYS A 539 19.43 11.01 7.26
N ASN A 540 18.76 10.91 6.11
CA ASN A 540 17.96 9.74 5.71
C ASN A 540 18.84 8.70 5.05
N VAL A 541 19.82 9.11 4.25
CA VAL A 541 20.86 8.23 3.72
C VAL A 541 21.71 7.66 4.87
N ALA A 542 22.10 8.49 5.83
CA ALA A 542 22.85 8.06 7.01
C ALA A 542 22.05 7.08 7.87
N LEU A 543 20.73 7.28 8.03
CA LEU A 543 19.87 6.33 8.75
C LEU A 543 20.01 4.91 8.18
N PHE A 544 19.85 4.74 6.87
CA PHE A 544 19.92 3.40 6.27
C PHE A 544 21.33 2.82 6.27
N HIS A 545 22.34 3.65 5.98
CA HIS A 545 23.73 3.23 5.91
C HIS A 545 24.25 2.79 7.29
N ASP A 546 24.07 3.62 8.31
CA ASP A 546 24.58 3.37 9.66
C ASP A 546 23.91 2.18 10.34
N MET A 547 22.67 1.89 9.94
CA MET A 547 21.90 0.74 10.43
C MET A 547 22.10 -0.51 9.56
N GLY A 548 22.87 -0.43 8.47
CA GLY A 548 23.18 -1.56 7.59
C GLY A 548 21.98 -2.10 6.80
N VAL A 549 20.98 -1.25 6.52
CA VAL A 549 19.74 -1.63 5.82
C VAL A 549 19.88 -1.41 4.31
N LEU A 550 20.26 -0.20 3.90
CA LEU A 550 20.57 0.18 2.52
C LEU A 550 21.86 0.99 2.46
N SER A 551 22.64 0.77 1.42
CA SER A 551 23.78 1.60 1.03
C SER A 551 23.33 2.91 0.36
N PRO A 552 24.17 3.95 0.33
CA PRO A 552 23.86 5.20 -0.36
C PRO A 552 23.50 5.01 -1.85
N THR A 553 24.15 4.06 -2.53
CA THR A 553 23.88 3.73 -3.93
C THR A 553 22.50 3.10 -4.11
N GLU A 554 22.10 2.20 -3.21
CA GLU A 554 20.76 1.59 -3.23
C GLU A 554 19.65 2.63 -2.95
N VAL A 555 19.89 3.57 -2.03
CA VAL A 555 18.95 4.68 -1.77
C VAL A 555 18.79 5.56 -3.00
N ARG A 556 19.91 5.92 -3.66
CA ARG A 556 19.88 6.70 -4.89
C ARG A 556 19.15 5.99 -6.02
N SER A 557 19.38 4.69 -6.18
CA SER A 557 18.69 3.87 -7.18
C SER A 557 17.17 3.89 -6.99
N ARG A 558 16.68 3.72 -5.75
CA ARG A 558 15.25 3.78 -5.44
C ARG A 558 14.65 5.14 -5.75
N TYR A 559 15.34 6.22 -5.40
CA TYR A 559 14.93 7.58 -5.77
C TYR A 559 14.74 7.72 -7.29
N GLU A 560 15.73 7.30 -8.09
CA GLU A 560 15.65 7.38 -9.55
C GLU A 560 14.51 6.54 -10.12
N VAL A 561 14.31 5.32 -9.61
CA VAL A 561 13.19 4.45 -10.00
C VAL A 561 11.84 5.11 -9.71
N MET A 562 11.67 5.74 -8.55
CA MET A 562 10.42 6.40 -8.17
C MET A 562 10.15 7.65 -9.02
N VAL A 563 11.16 8.47 -9.30
CA VAL A 563 11.04 9.64 -10.19
C VAL A 563 10.69 9.21 -11.61
N GLU A 564 11.36 8.17 -12.13
CA GLU A 564 11.09 7.64 -13.46
C GLU A 564 9.67 7.07 -13.55
N HIS A 565 9.26 6.28 -12.55
CA HIS A 565 7.92 5.70 -12.47
C HIS A 565 6.83 6.79 -12.48
N TYR A 566 6.99 7.84 -11.68
CA TYR A 566 6.06 8.98 -11.66
C TYR A 566 5.89 9.60 -13.05
N SER A 567 7.00 9.87 -13.76
CA SER A 567 6.94 10.44 -15.12
C SER A 567 6.27 9.51 -16.13
N LYS A 568 6.51 8.19 -16.03
CA LYS A 568 5.94 7.20 -16.95
C LYS A 568 4.43 7.04 -16.77
N ILE A 569 3.94 7.04 -15.54
CA ILE A 569 2.50 6.94 -15.27
C ILE A 569 1.77 8.15 -15.84
N LEU A 570 2.21 9.37 -15.52
CA LEU A 570 1.57 10.59 -16.05
C LEU A 570 1.67 10.68 -17.58
N HIS A 571 2.75 10.19 -18.19
CA HIS A 571 2.86 10.08 -19.64
C HIS A 571 1.78 9.16 -20.24
N ILE A 572 1.60 7.97 -19.67
CA ILE A 572 0.57 7.01 -20.12
C ILE A 572 -0.83 7.61 -19.95
N GLU A 573 -1.11 8.26 -18.81
CA GLU A 573 -2.38 8.94 -18.58
C GLU A 573 -2.61 10.05 -19.61
N ALA A 574 -1.64 10.94 -19.84
CA ALA A 574 -1.75 12.03 -20.80
C ALA A 574 -1.98 11.52 -22.24
N LEU A 575 -1.24 10.49 -22.68
CA LEU A 575 -1.44 9.88 -24.00
C LEU A 575 -2.82 9.24 -24.13
N THR A 576 -3.29 8.56 -23.09
CA THR A 576 -4.64 7.97 -23.05
C THR A 576 -5.71 9.05 -23.13
N MET A 577 -5.52 10.18 -22.43
CA MET A 577 -6.43 11.33 -22.51
C MET A 577 -6.50 11.91 -23.92
N LEU A 578 -5.35 12.08 -24.58
CA LEU A 578 -5.28 12.57 -25.96
C LEU A 578 -5.97 11.63 -26.94
N GLU A 579 -5.74 10.32 -26.80
CA GLU A 579 -6.38 9.30 -27.63
C GLU A 579 -7.90 9.32 -27.48
N MET A 580 -8.41 9.27 -26.25
CA MET A 580 -9.84 9.27 -25.97
C MET A 580 -10.51 10.58 -26.42
N SER A 581 -9.87 11.72 -26.16
CA SER A 581 -10.40 13.04 -26.54
C SER A 581 -10.57 13.18 -28.05
N ARG A 582 -9.54 12.79 -28.82
CA ARG A 582 -9.56 12.93 -30.28
C ARG A 582 -10.39 11.86 -30.99
N LYS A 583 -10.38 10.61 -30.50
CA LYS A 583 -11.02 9.48 -31.19
C LYS A 583 -12.43 9.16 -30.70
N LEU A 584 -12.78 9.52 -29.46
CA LEU A 584 -14.08 9.18 -28.86
C LEU A 584 -14.91 10.43 -28.59
N PHE A 585 -14.43 11.35 -27.75
CA PHE A 585 -15.26 12.44 -27.25
C PHE A 585 -15.52 13.52 -28.30
N LEU A 586 -14.48 14.06 -28.95
CA LEU A 586 -14.65 15.13 -29.94
C LEU A 586 -15.56 14.68 -31.11
N PRO A 587 -15.41 13.47 -31.70
CA PRO A 587 -16.35 12.99 -32.71
C PRO A 587 -17.80 12.87 -32.21
N ALA A 588 -18.00 12.38 -30.98
CA ALA A 588 -19.34 12.24 -30.40
C ALA A 588 -20.02 13.61 -30.18
N VAL A 589 -19.27 14.58 -29.64
CA VAL A 589 -19.75 15.95 -29.42
C VAL A 589 -20.08 16.63 -30.76
N CYS A 590 -19.20 16.50 -31.76
CA CYS A 590 -19.43 17.02 -33.11
C CYS A 590 -20.65 16.38 -33.79
N GLN A 591 -20.82 15.07 -33.64
CA GLN A 591 -21.99 14.37 -34.18
C GLN A 591 -23.28 14.90 -33.56
N PHE A 592 -23.33 15.03 -32.22
CA PHE A 592 -24.49 15.56 -31.52
C PHE A 592 -24.78 17.03 -31.86
N GLY A 593 -23.74 17.85 -32.00
CA GLY A 593 -23.86 19.22 -32.50
C GLY A 593 -24.45 19.26 -33.91
N GLY A 594 -23.98 18.39 -34.80
CA GLY A 594 -24.52 18.23 -36.16
C GLY A 594 -25.99 17.80 -36.19
N ASP A 595 -26.39 16.84 -35.36
CA ASP A 595 -27.79 16.42 -35.20
C ASP A 595 -28.67 17.58 -34.70
N THR A 596 -28.19 18.33 -33.71
CA THR A 596 -28.91 19.48 -33.17
C THR A 596 -29.08 20.59 -34.21
N ALA A 597 -28.05 20.87 -35.00
CA ALA A 597 -28.09 21.84 -36.09
C ALA A 597 -29.06 21.42 -37.22
N ARG A 598 -29.06 20.13 -37.60
CA ARG A 598 -30.03 19.58 -38.55
C ARG A 598 -31.47 19.73 -38.05
N ASN A 599 -31.72 19.39 -36.79
CA ASN A 599 -33.04 19.52 -36.17
C ASN A 599 -33.51 20.98 -36.11
N LEU A 600 -32.63 21.91 -35.74
CA LEU A 600 -32.91 23.34 -35.74
C LEU A 600 -33.32 23.83 -37.13
N THR A 601 -32.55 23.45 -38.15
CA THR A 601 -32.78 23.83 -39.55
C THR A 601 -34.10 23.26 -40.06
N ALA A 602 -34.39 21.97 -39.80
CA ALA A 602 -35.61 21.31 -40.20
C ALA A 602 -36.86 21.95 -39.56
N LYS A 603 -36.80 22.33 -38.27
CA LYS A 603 -37.90 23.03 -37.58
C LYS A 603 -38.17 24.40 -38.20
N GLN A 604 -37.11 25.19 -38.44
CA GLN A 604 -37.24 26.52 -39.03
C GLN A 604 -37.76 26.46 -40.48
N ALA A 605 -37.35 25.46 -41.25
CA ALA A 605 -37.83 25.24 -42.61
C ALA A 605 -39.31 24.80 -42.65
N ALA A 606 -39.74 23.94 -41.71
CA ALA A 606 -41.12 23.48 -41.62
C ALA A 606 -42.08 24.58 -41.17
N PHE A 607 -41.66 25.45 -40.24
CA PHE A 607 -42.47 26.56 -39.74
C PHE A 607 -41.61 27.84 -39.54
N PRO A 608 -41.57 28.73 -40.55
CA PRO A 608 -40.88 30.01 -40.45
C PRO A 608 -41.41 30.85 -39.28
N GLY A 609 -40.51 31.30 -38.39
CA GLY A 609 -40.86 32.10 -37.20
C GLY A 609 -40.86 31.32 -35.86
N LEU A 610 -40.62 30.01 -35.87
CA LEU A 610 -40.36 29.26 -34.63
C LEU A 610 -39.13 29.82 -33.90
N ARG A 611 -39.26 30.03 -32.58
CA ARG A 611 -38.22 30.65 -31.75
C ARG A 611 -36.98 29.77 -31.52
N CYS A 612 -37.13 28.44 -31.49
CA CYS A 612 -36.08 27.43 -31.30
C CYS A 612 -34.98 27.75 -30.24
N LYS A 613 -35.35 28.46 -29.15
CA LYS A 613 -34.38 28.97 -28.17
C LYS A 613 -33.57 27.86 -27.48
N ALA A 614 -34.21 26.72 -27.19
CA ALA A 614 -33.58 25.62 -26.50
C ALA A 614 -32.49 24.96 -27.37
N GLU A 615 -32.81 24.70 -28.63
CA GLU A 615 -31.91 24.09 -29.62
C GLU A 615 -30.76 25.03 -29.95
N THR A 616 -31.01 26.34 -30.12
CA THR A 616 -29.94 27.32 -30.33
C THR A 616 -28.99 27.37 -29.15
N LYS A 617 -29.51 27.42 -27.91
CA LYS A 617 -28.67 27.42 -26.70
C LYS A 617 -27.86 26.13 -26.58
N LEU A 618 -28.48 24.99 -26.85
CA LEU A 618 -27.81 23.69 -26.81
C LEU A 618 -26.70 23.61 -27.86
N LEU A 619 -26.98 24.01 -29.11
CA LEU A 619 -25.98 24.01 -30.18
C LEU A 619 -24.79 24.91 -29.83
N GLN A 620 -25.03 26.13 -29.33
CA GLN A 620 -23.96 27.03 -28.87
C GLN A 620 -23.11 26.39 -27.78
N THR A 621 -23.75 25.70 -26.83
CA THR A 621 -23.05 25.03 -25.72
C THR A 621 -22.19 23.88 -26.26
N VAL A 622 -22.76 23.00 -27.09
CA VAL A 622 -22.06 21.83 -27.65
C VAL A 622 -20.90 22.26 -28.54
N SER A 623 -21.09 23.29 -29.38
CA SER A 623 -20.00 23.84 -30.20
C SER A 623 -18.87 24.42 -29.34
N ALA A 624 -19.20 25.19 -28.30
CA ALA A 624 -18.18 25.73 -27.39
C ALA A 624 -17.40 24.62 -26.65
N GLN A 625 -18.07 23.52 -26.26
CA GLN A 625 -17.36 22.38 -25.66
C GLN A 625 -16.49 21.63 -26.67
N ALA A 626 -16.91 21.51 -27.93
CA ALA A 626 -16.07 20.90 -28.97
C ALA A 626 -14.78 21.69 -29.18
N ASP A 627 -14.88 23.02 -29.27
CA ASP A 627 -13.72 23.91 -29.39
C ASP A 627 -12.81 23.78 -28.16
N ALA A 628 -13.38 23.83 -26.95
CA ALA A 628 -12.62 23.70 -25.70
C ALA A 628 -11.87 22.36 -25.58
N ILE A 629 -12.50 21.24 -25.97
CA ILE A 629 -11.84 19.92 -25.99
C ILE A 629 -10.70 19.91 -27.01
N SER A 630 -10.90 20.48 -28.20
CA SER A 630 -9.86 20.54 -29.24
C SER A 630 -8.65 21.34 -28.77
N ASP A 631 -8.88 22.56 -28.25
CA ASP A 631 -7.83 23.46 -27.80
C ASP A 631 -7.04 22.86 -26.63
N ALA A 632 -7.74 22.31 -25.62
CA ALA A 632 -7.09 21.69 -24.46
C ALA A 632 -6.30 20.41 -24.85
N ALA A 633 -6.79 19.64 -25.83
CA ALA A 633 -6.05 18.47 -26.32
C ALA A 633 -4.79 18.87 -27.10
N ASP A 634 -4.83 19.96 -27.86
CA ASP A 634 -3.64 20.45 -28.57
C ASP A 634 -2.60 21.05 -27.62
N GLU A 635 -3.03 21.77 -26.58
CA GLU A 635 -2.16 22.24 -25.50
C GLU A 635 -1.49 21.06 -24.77
N LEU A 636 -2.26 20.06 -24.35
CA LEU A 636 -1.73 18.87 -23.69
C LEU A 636 -0.73 18.13 -24.59
N ALA A 637 -1.02 17.98 -25.90
CA ALA A 637 -0.13 17.33 -26.84
C ALA A 637 1.20 18.08 -27.00
N ALA A 638 1.17 19.42 -27.02
CA ALA A 638 2.38 20.24 -27.09
C ALA A 638 3.24 20.08 -25.82
N LEU A 639 2.62 20.02 -24.65
CA LEU A 639 3.32 19.83 -23.36
C LEU A 639 3.92 18.43 -23.23
N VAL A 640 3.22 17.39 -23.70
CA VAL A 640 3.76 16.03 -23.75
C VAL A 640 4.98 15.98 -24.69
N ALA A 641 4.89 16.56 -25.89
CA ALA A 641 6.02 16.63 -26.81
C ALA A 641 7.22 17.40 -26.22
N LYS A 642 6.95 18.49 -25.49
CA LYS A 642 7.97 19.23 -24.73
C LYS A 642 8.65 18.32 -23.70
N ALA A 643 7.87 17.57 -22.91
CA ALA A 643 8.37 16.65 -21.90
C ALA A 643 9.22 15.51 -22.49
N ASP A 644 8.87 15.03 -23.69
CA ASP A 644 9.62 13.97 -24.38
C ASP A 644 10.93 14.48 -24.99
N SER A 645 11.00 15.77 -25.33
CA SER A 645 12.19 16.41 -25.91
C SER A 645 13.21 16.91 -24.88
N VAL A 646 12.92 16.80 -23.58
CA VAL A 646 13.75 17.41 -22.53
C VAL A 646 15.04 16.61 -22.29
N ASP A 647 16.17 17.30 -22.42
CA ASP A 647 17.47 16.80 -21.99
C ASP A 647 17.67 17.03 -20.47
N GLY A 648 18.39 16.11 -19.79
CA GLY A 648 18.76 16.28 -18.38
C GLY A 648 18.16 15.27 -17.39
N GLY A 649 17.64 14.14 -17.87
CA GLY A 649 17.30 12.97 -17.04
C GLY A 649 15.85 12.94 -16.51
N SER A 650 15.56 11.87 -15.75
CA SER A 650 14.23 11.51 -15.23
C SER A 650 13.55 12.65 -14.45
N LEU A 651 14.31 13.42 -13.66
CA LEU A 651 13.79 14.47 -12.79
C LEU A 651 13.24 15.68 -13.54
N ASN A 652 13.94 16.19 -14.57
CA ASN A 652 13.46 17.33 -15.35
C ASN A 652 12.16 16.98 -16.07
N ARG A 653 12.10 15.77 -16.64
CA ARG A 653 10.87 15.26 -17.25
C ARG A 653 9.74 15.18 -16.22
N ALA A 654 9.99 14.61 -15.05
CA ALA A 654 8.98 14.52 -14.00
C ALA A 654 8.45 15.89 -13.56
N LYS A 655 9.32 16.92 -13.46
CA LYS A 655 8.90 18.31 -13.16
C LYS A 655 7.96 18.87 -14.20
N ILE A 656 8.26 18.74 -15.49
CA ILE A 656 7.35 19.18 -16.58
C ILE A 656 6.00 18.47 -16.46
N TYR A 657 6.00 17.16 -16.17
CA TYR A 657 4.75 16.43 -15.97
C TYR A 657 3.93 16.95 -14.79
N HIS A 658 4.59 17.30 -13.68
CA HIS A 658 3.93 17.81 -12.49
C HIS A 658 3.42 19.25 -12.64
N GLU A 659 4.27 20.15 -13.12
CA GLU A 659 4.03 21.60 -13.13
C GLU A 659 3.21 22.06 -14.35
N GLU A 660 3.32 21.37 -15.49
CA GLU A 660 2.71 21.81 -16.75
C GLU A 660 1.68 20.80 -17.29
N VAL A 661 2.05 19.52 -17.43
CA VAL A 661 1.17 18.51 -18.05
C VAL A 661 -0.05 18.22 -17.19
N ARG A 662 0.11 18.04 -15.87
CA ARG A 662 -0.99 17.71 -14.96
C ARG A 662 -2.08 18.80 -14.94
N PRO A 663 -1.77 20.11 -14.82
CA PRO A 663 -2.78 21.15 -15.00
C PRO A 663 -3.50 21.12 -16.35
N ALA A 664 -2.79 20.81 -17.45
CA ALA A 664 -3.41 20.68 -18.78
C ALA A 664 -4.31 19.44 -18.87
N MET A 665 -3.97 18.35 -18.20
CA MET A 665 -4.85 17.18 -18.05
C MET A 665 -6.14 17.57 -17.31
N ASP A 666 -6.04 18.30 -16.20
CA ASP A 666 -7.20 18.77 -15.44
C ASP A 666 -8.11 19.69 -16.30
N ALA A 667 -7.52 20.56 -17.12
CA ALA A 667 -8.27 21.42 -18.05
C ALA A 667 -9.00 20.62 -19.13
N LEU A 668 -8.33 19.66 -19.76
CA LEU A 668 -8.94 18.78 -20.75
C LEU A 668 -10.07 17.95 -20.16
N ARG A 669 -9.86 17.41 -18.94
CA ARG A 669 -10.91 16.71 -18.20
C ARG A 669 -12.13 17.59 -17.98
N ALA A 670 -11.93 18.82 -17.49
CA ALA A 670 -13.04 19.74 -17.22
C ALA A 670 -13.88 20.03 -18.48
N ALA A 671 -13.24 20.18 -19.65
CA ALA A 671 -13.94 20.37 -20.92
C ALA A 671 -14.76 19.14 -21.34
N VAL A 672 -14.21 17.94 -21.23
CA VAL A 672 -14.91 16.69 -21.56
C VAL A 672 -16.06 16.40 -20.59
N ASP A 673 -15.86 16.60 -19.28
CA ASP A 673 -16.88 16.38 -18.25
C ASP A 673 -18.06 17.36 -18.45
N ALA A 674 -17.78 18.60 -18.85
CA ALA A 674 -18.82 19.58 -19.22
C ALA A 674 -19.60 19.16 -20.48
N ALA A 675 -18.94 18.51 -21.45
CA ALA A 675 -19.60 17.95 -22.63
C ALA A 675 -20.48 16.73 -22.28
N GLU A 676 -20.02 15.85 -21.38
CA GLU A 676 -20.79 14.69 -20.90
C GLU A 676 -22.13 15.12 -20.29
N ALA A 677 -22.12 16.20 -19.51
CA ALA A 677 -23.31 16.71 -18.83
C ALA A 677 -24.44 17.18 -19.76
N VAL A 678 -24.14 17.47 -21.03
CA VAL A 678 -25.12 17.96 -22.02
C VAL A 678 -25.39 16.99 -23.16
N CYS A 679 -24.49 16.03 -23.41
CA CYS A 679 -24.66 15.04 -24.47
C CYS A 679 -25.59 13.90 -24.02
N PRO A 680 -26.50 13.42 -24.89
CA PRO A 680 -27.35 12.30 -24.54
C PRO A 680 -26.56 11.00 -24.46
N ARG A 681 -26.96 10.10 -23.56
CA ARG A 681 -26.34 8.77 -23.37
C ARG A 681 -26.26 7.94 -24.66
N SER A 682 -27.16 8.16 -25.61
CA SER A 682 -27.16 7.46 -26.90
C SER A 682 -26.01 7.85 -27.83
N THR A 683 -25.42 9.04 -27.65
CA THR A 683 -24.26 9.50 -28.43
C THR A 683 -22.97 9.48 -27.63
N TRP A 684 -23.04 9.38 -26.30
CA TRP A 684 -21.85 9.35 -25.45
C TRP A 684 -21.15 7.97 -25.53
N PRO A 685 -19.82 7.93 -25.78
CA PRO A 685 -19.15 6.70 -26.20
C PRO A 685 -18.78 5.75 -25.05
N ILE A 686 -18.87 6.19 -23.79
CA ILE A 686 -18.45 5.41 -22.61
C ILE A 686 -19.52 5.41 -21.50
N PRO A 687 -19.51 4.42 -20.59
CA PRO A 687 -20.37 4.44 -19.42
C PRO A 687 -19.97 5.57 -18.44
N GLY A 688 -20.96 6.42 -18.09
CA GLY A 688 -20.80 7.44 -17.06
C GLY A 688 -20.81 6.88 -15.63
N TYR A 689 -20.46 7.72 -14.65
CA TYR A 689 -20.28 7.30 -13.25
C TYR A 689 -21.56 6.74 -12.61
N SER A 690 -22.74 7.29 -12.94
CA SER A 690 -24.02 6.81 -12.39
C SER A 690 -24.28 5.33 -12.72
N ARG A 691 -23.96 4.91 -13.94
CA ARG A 691 -24.05 3.51 -14.37
C ARG A 691 -23.05 2.63 -13.63
N ILE A 692 -21.81 3.08 -13.47
CA ILE A 692 -20.74 2.26 -12.90
C ILE A 692 -20.90 2.08 -11.40
N LEU A 693 -21.18 3.15 -10.67
CA LEU A 693 -21.22 3.13 -9.21
C LEU A 693 -22.55 2.55 -8.67
N PHE A 694 -23.65 2.71 -9.41
CA PHE A 694 -24.99 2.30 -8.97
C PHE A 694 -25.62 1.19 -9.82
N TYR A 695 -24.90 0.67 -10.81
CA TYR A 695 -25.32 -0.42 -11.70
C TYR A 695 -26.61 -0.13 -12.50
N THR A 696 -26.88 1.15 -12.83
CA THR A 696 -28.10 1.63 -13.51
C THR A 696 -28.15 1.48 -15.03
#